data_AF-A0A1X0XPW2-F1
#
_entry.id   AF-A0A1X0XPW2-F1
#
_cell.length_a   1.000
_cell.length_b   1.000
_cell.length_c   1.000
_cell.angle_alpha   90.00
_cell.angle_beta   90.00
_cell.angle_gamma   90.00
#
_symmetry.space_group_name_H-M   'P 1'
#
loop_
_entity.id
_entity.type
_entity.pdbx_description
1 polymer ?
#
loop_
_entity_poly.entity_id
_entity_poly.type
_entity_poly.pdbx_seq_one_letter_code
_entity_poly.pdbx_strand_id
1 'polypeptide(L)'
;MADPTLGRESSGNGSRRRLVIVESPTKARKLAGYLGSTYIVESSRGHIRDLPRAAADVPAKYKSEPWARLGVNVDADFEPLYIISPEKKSTVSELKGLLKDVDELYLATDGDREGEAIAWHLMETLKPRIPVKRMVFHEITEPAILEAAQNPRDLDIDLVDAQETRRILDRLYGYEVSPVLWKKVAPKLSAGRVQSVATRIIVQRERDRMAFRSASYWDIVAQLDASVSDANAAPPTFAARLTSVDGLRVATGRDFDSLGQLRKADEVVVLDEARATELAAGLRGAQLSVASVEEKPYTRRPYAPFMTSTLQQEAGRKLRFSSERTMSIAQRLYENGYITYMRTDSTTLSQSAISAARNQARQLYGDEYVSPSPRQYTRKVKNAQEAHEAIRPAGETFATPDAVRRELDGDEFRLYELIWQRTVASQMADARGTTLSLRINGQSTAAGTSTDVVFSASGRTITFAGFLKAYVETVDELAGGEADDAESRLPQLTQGQRLDVLELTPDGHSTNPPARYTEASLVKALEELGIGRPSTYSSIIKTIQDRGYVHKKGSALVPSWVAFAVTGLLEQHFGRLVDYDFTAAMEDELDAIATGNEQRTNWLNNFYFGGEHGVADSVARSGGLKKLVGVNLEGIDAREVNSIKLFDDDQGRPVYVRVGKNGPYLERTIVGEDGEPKPQRANLNDSLTPDELTLEVAEQLFATPQEGRSLGVDPETGHEIVAKDGRYGPYVTEVLPEPPPEEGPDGGSAAPAKKGKKPTGPKPRTGSLLRTMDLQTITLEDALKLLSLPRVVGVDPQTGEEITAQNGRYGPYLKRGTDSRSLATEEQMFTITLDEALKIYAEPKRRGRQGAAAPPLRELGTDPASGKPMVVKDGRFGPYVTDGETNASLRKGDDVATITDERAAELLADRRARGPVKRAAKKSTRKAPAKKAVKRS
;
A
#
# COMPACT_ATOMS: atom_id res chain seq x y z
N MET A 1 -40.42 23.21 -72.55
CA MET A 1 -41.57 22.31 -72.44
C MET A 1 -41.59 21.77 -71.01
N ALA A 2 -42.74 21.91 -70.34
CA ALA A 2 -43.05 21.47 -68.97
C ALA A 2 -43.19 19.92 -68.88
N ASP A 3 -42.66 19.25 -67.84
CA ASP A 3 -43.34 18.68 -66.62
C ASP A 3 -44.07 17.33 -66.91
N PRO A 4 -44.23 16.31 -66.03
CA PRO A 4 -44.08 16.27 -64.56
C PRO A 4 -43.47 15.01 -63.91
N THR A 5 -42.92 15.15 -62.69
CA THR A 5 -43.34 14.40 -61.48
C THR A 5 -42.44 14.80 -60.31
N LEU A 6 -42.85 15.86 -59.61
CA LEU A 6 -42.72 15.96 -58.16
C LEU A 6 -43.37 14.72 -57.53
N GLY A 7 -42.63 14.01 -56.68
CA GLY A 7 -43.07 12.75 -56.09
C GLY A 7 -42.38 12.43 -54.77
N ARG A 8 -42.79 13.15 -53.72
CA ARG A 8 -42.63 12.90 -52.27
C ARG A 8 -41.22 13.00 -51.69
N GLU A 9 -40.94 14.18 -51.16
CA GLU A 9 -40.44 14.30 -49.79
C GLU A 9 -41.26 13.37 -48.89
N SER A 10 -40.66 12.28 -48.42
CA SER A 10 -41.11 11.68 -47.17
C SER A 10 -40.57 12.55 -46.04
N SER A 11 -41.45 13.41 -45.53
CA SER A 11 -41.38 13.97 -44.18
C SER A 11 -41.33 12.84 -43.15
N GLY A 12 -40.15 12.23 -43.01
CA GLY A 12 -39.79 11.34 -41.93
C GLY A 12 -38.92 12.11 -40.95
N ASN A 13 -39.50 12.55 -39.85
CA ASN A 13 -38.83 13.17 -38.72
C ASN A 13 -37.98 12.12 -37.95
N GLY A 14 -37.09 11.42 -38.66
CA GLY A 14 -36.26 10.35 -38.14
C GLY A 14 -34.89 10.91 -37.75
N SER A 15 -34.75 11.34 -36.50
CA SER A 15 -33.45 11.71 -35.95
C SER A 15 -32.46 10.56 -36.12
N ARG A 16 -31.26 10.83 -36.70
CA ARG A 16 -30.17 9.86 -36.81
C ARG A 16 -29.88 9.25 -35.44
N ARG A 17 -29.97 7.93 -35.34
CA ARG A 17 -29.76 7.18 -34.09
C ARG A 17 -28.29 6.79 -33.99
N ARG A 18 -27.65 7.11 -32.87
CA ARG A 18 -26.20 6.90 -32.70
C ARG A 18 -25.94 5.96 -31.53
N LEU A 19 -25.05 4.97 -31.69
CA LEU A 19 -24.58 4.14 -30.58
C LEU A 19 -23.28 4.71 -30.03
N VAL A 20 -23.20 4.94 -28.73
CA VAL A 20 -21.99 5.36 -28.02
C VAL A 20 -21.56 4.22 -27.11
N ILE A 21 -20.30 3.81 -27.19
CA ILE A 21 -19.74 2.76 -26.32
C ILE A 21 -18.68 3.36 -25.39
N VAL A 22 -18.84 3.12 -24.09
CA VAL A 22 -17.90 3.51 -23.02
C VAL A 22 -17.47 2.29 -22.20
N GLU A 23 -16.50 2.45 -21.31
CA GLU A 23 -15.97 1.33 -20.51
C GLU A 23 -16.87 0.94 -19.35
N SER A 24 -17.58 1.88 -18.72
CA SER A 24 -18.29 1.61 -17.47
C SER A 24 -19.78 1.98 -17.51
N PRO A 25 -20.65 1.23 -16.79
CA PRO A 25 -22.08 1.52 -16.76
C PRO A 25 -22.42 2.86 -16.10
N THR A 26 -21.55 3.39 -15.23
CA THR A 26 -21.74 4.72 -14.61
C THR A 26 -21.52 5.81 -15.63
N LYS A 27 -20.41 5.75 -16.37
CA LYS A 27 -20.10 6.65 -17.49
C LYS A 27 -21.20 6.62 -18.55
N ALA A 28 -21.73 5.44 -18.87
CA ALA A 28 -22.82 5.29 -19.84
C ALA A 28 -24.08 6.06 -19.43
N ARG A 29 -24.51 5.91 -18.17
CA ARG A 29 -25.67 6.62 -17.63
C ARG A 29 -25.47 8.14 -17.61
N LYS A 30 -24.26 8.61 -17.29
CA LYS A 30 -23.95 10.06 -17.27
C LYS A 30 -23.95 10.66 -18.67
N LEU A 31 -23.26 10.04 -19.63
CA LEU A 31 -23.22 10.53 -21.02
C LEU A 31 -24.60 10.49 -21.67
N ALA A 32 -25.41 9.47 -21.41
CA ALA A 32 -26.79 9.41 -21.88
C ALA A 32 -27.63 10.62 -21.41
N GLY A 33 -27.40 11.10 -20.18
CA GLY A 33 -28.05 12.28 -19.64
C GLY A 33 -27.70 13.57 -20.39
N TYR A 34 -26.48 13.70 -20.92
CA TYR A 34 -26.02 14.89 -21.64
C TYR A 34 -26.32 14.86 -23.14
N LEU A 35 -26.22 13.69 -23.78
CA LEU A 35 -26.38 13.54 -25.23
C LEU A 35 -27.85 13.47 -25.67
N GLY A 36 -28.77 13.15 -24.76
CA GLY A 36 -30.21 13.12 -25.02
C GLY A 36 -30.69 11.91 -25.84
N SER A 37 -31.95 11.95 -26.27
CA SER A 37 -32.70 10.79 -26.79
C SER A 37 -32.24 10.25 -28.16
N THR A 38 -31.36 10.96 -28.86
CA THR A 38 -30.84 10.56 -30.18
C THR A 38 -29.62 9.63 -30.10
N TYR A 39 -29.10 9.43 -28.88
CA TYR A 39 -27.97 8.56 -28.59
C TYR A 39 -28.41 7.38 -27.71
N ILE A 40 -27.95 6.19 -28.07
CA ILE A 40 -27.99 4.98 -27.23
C ILE A 40 -26.58 4.85 -26.66
N VAL A 41 -26.44 4.89 -25.33
CA VAL A 41 -25.12 4.82 -24.68
C VAL A 41 -25.00 3.52 -23.90
N GLU A 42 -24.03 2.70 -24.26
CA GLU A 42 -23.80 1.38 -23.66
C GLU A 42 -22.38 1.19 -23.14
N SER A 43 -22.21 0.17 -22.29
CA SER A 43 -20.93 -0.15 -21.66
C SER A 43 -20.32 -1.46 -22.16
N SER A 44 -19.05 -1.42 -22.57
CA SER A 44 -18.24 -2.61 -22.87
C SER A 44 -17.77 -3.37 -21.61
N ARG A 45 -17.86 -2.73 -20.44
CA ARG A 45 -17.34 -3.21 -19.16
C ARG A 45 -15.81 -3.40 -19.20
N GLY A 46 -15.09 -2.45 -19.82
CA GLY A 46 -13.65 -2.48 -20.03
C GLY A 46 -13.25 -3.33 -21.24
N HIS A 47 -12.09 -3.98 -21.16
CA HIS A 47 -11.60 -4.88 -22.22
C HIS A 47 -12.58 -6.02 -22.53
N ILE A 48 -12.82 -6.23 -23.83
CA ILE A 48 -13.68 -7.32 -24.34
C ILE A 48 -12.87 -8.50 -24.90
N ARG A 49 -11.58 -8.26 -25.22
CA ARG A 49 -10.64 -9.27 -25.68
C ARG A 49 -9.37 -9.24 -24.83
N ASP A 50 -8.67 -10.37 -24.77
CA ASP A 50 -7.35 -10.50 -24.15
C ASP A 50 -6.63 -11.68 -24.83
N LEU A 51 -5.34 -11.83 -24.56
CA LEU A 51 -4.59 -13.03 -24.90
C LEU A 51 -5.07 -14.24 -24.05
N PRO A 52 -5.04 -15.48 -24.56
CA PRO A 52 -5.40 -16.69 -23.80
C PRO A 52 -4.69 -16.75 -22.45
N ARG A 53 -5.44 -17.10 -21.40
CA ARG A 53 -4.90 -17.23 -20.02
C ARG A 53 -4.68 -18.69 -19.65
N ALA A 54 -5.50 -19.58 -20.21
CA ALA A 54 -5.41 -21.02 -20.06
C ALA A 54 -5.49 -21.72 -21.42
N ALA A 55 -5.04 -22.98 -21.47
CA ALA A 55 -5.16 -23.81 -22.67
C ALA A 55 -6.62 -24.00 -23.12
N ALA A 56 -7.57 -23.94 -22.17
CA ALA A 56 -9.00 -24.01 -22.45
C ALA A 56 -9.53 -22.80 -23.25
N ASP A 57 -8.83 -21.67 -23.18
CA ASP A 57 -9.27 -20.44 -23.83
C ASP A 57 -8.89 -20.41 -25.33
N VAL A 58 -7.96 -21.26 -25.76
CA VAL A 58 -7.48 -21.33 -27.14
C VAL A 58 -8.59 -21.86 -28.06
N PRO A 59 -9.02 -21.12 -29.09
CA PRO A 59 -10.07 -21.56 -30.01
C PRO A 59 -9.65 -22.80 -30.80
N ALA A 60 -10.60 -23.67 -31.16
CA ALA A 60 -10.32 -24.95 -31.84
C ALA A 60 -9.43 -24.81 -33.08
N LYS A 61 -9.62 -23.74 -33.88
CA LYS A 61 -8.81 -23.42 -35.06
C LYS A 61 -7.30 -23.28 -34.76
N TYR A 62 -6.95 -22.77 -33.58
CA TYR A 62 -5.57 -22.48 -33.20
C TYR A 62 -5.01 -23.52 -32.21
N LYS A 63 -5.76 -24.55 -31.83
CA LYS A 63 -5.29 -25.56 -30.86
C LYS A 63 -4.14 -26.43 -31.37
N SER A 64 -3.99 -26.57 -32.68
CA SER A 64 -2.87 -27.26 -33.32
C SER A 64 -1.60 -26.43 -33.34
N GLU A 65 -1.69 -25.12 -33.14
CA GLU A 65 -0.55 -24.20 -33.21
C GLU A 65 0.23 -24.22 -31.89
N PRO A 66 1.53 -24.57 -31.88
CA PRO A 66 2.32 -24.66 -30.64
C PRO A 66 2.40 -23.34 -29.86
N TRP A 67 2.38 -22.21 -30.57
CA TRP A 67 2.48 -20.87 -30.01
C TRP A 67 1.14 -20.36 -29.42
N ALA A 68 0.01 -20.99 -29.74
CA ALA A 68 -1.32 -20.46 -29.37
C ALA A 68 -1.55 -20.40 -27.85
N ARG A 69 -0.84 -21.23 -27.07
CA ARG A 69 -0.89 -21.15 -25.59
C ARG A 69 -0.17 -19.91 -25.06
N LEU A 70 0.95 -19.55 -25.66
CA LEU A 70 1.62 -18.27 -25.41
C LEU A 70 0.72 -17.11 -25.89
N GLY A 71 -0.05 -17.35 -26.96
CA GLY A 71 -0.98 -16.39 -27.53
C GLY A 71 -0.30 -15.33 -28.38
N VAL A 72 0.99 -15.50 -28.68
CA VAL A 72 1.79 -14.60 -29.52
C VAL A 72 2.63 -15.47 -30.45
N ASN A 73 2.54 -15.24 -31.75
CA ASN A 73 3.38 -15.92 -32.74
C ASN A 73 4.67 -15.12 -32.95
N VAL A 74 5.70 -15.45 -32.16
CA VAL A 74 7.00 -14.75 -32.20
C VAL A 74 7.74 -14.91 -33.53
N ASP A 75 7.43 -15.93 -34.32
CA ASP A 75 8.07 -16.21 -35.61
C ASP A 75 7.33 -15.54 -36.79
N ALA A 76 6.21 -14.87 -36.52
CA ALA A 76 5.42 -14.12 -37.51
C ALA A 76 5.07 -12.73 -36.98
N ASP A 77 6.09 -11.88 -36.85
CA ASP A 77 5.97 -10.46 -36.45
C ASP A 77 5.15 -10.22 -35.17
N PHE A 78 5.24 -11.17 -34.24
CA PHE A 78 4.55 -11.15 -32.95
C PHE A 78 3.03 -11.04 -33.09
N GLU A 79 2.43 -11.72 -34.07
CA GLU A 79 0.97 -11.74 -34.26
C GLU A 79 0.27 -12.22 -32.96
N PRO A 80 -0.59 -11.38 -32.33
CA PRO A 80 -1.30 -11.75 -31.13
C PRO A 80 -2.60 -12.53 -31.42
N LEU A 81 -2.85 -13.59 -30.66
CA LEU A 81 -4.13 -14.28 -30.64
C LEU A 81 -5.05 -13.63 -29.61
N TYR A 82 -5.86 -12.66 -30.05
CA TYR A 82 -6.91 -12.10 -29.20
C TYR A 82 -8.18 -12.95 -29.21
N ILE A 83 -8.66 -13.28 -28.02
CA ILE A 83 -9.91 -14.00 -27.81
C ILE A 83 -10.90 -13.16 -27.02
N ILE A 84 -12.20 -13.35 -27.27
CA ILE A 84 -13.24 -12.73 -26.44
C ILE A 84 -13.29 -13.47 -25.10
N SER A 85 -13.08 -12.74 -24.01
CA SER A 85 -13.15 -13.31 -22.67
C SER A 85 -14.53 -13.96 -22.43
N PRO A 86 -14.61 -15.16 -21.83
CA PRO A 86 -15.88 -15.87 -21.64
C PRO A 86 -16.98 -15.02 -20.99
N GLU A 87 -16.61 -14.21 -20.00
CA GLU A 87 -17.48 -13.30 -19.25
C GLU A 87 -17.95 -12.08 -20.05
N LYS A 88 -17.36 -11.81 -21.22
CA LYS A 88 -17.71 -10.68 -22.11
C LYS A 88 -18.51 -11.08 -23.33
N LYS A 89 -18.70 -12.38 -23.58
CA LYS A 89 -19.43 -12.88 -24.76
C LYS A 89 -20.86 -12.31 -24.86
N SER A 90 -21.58 -12.26 -23.75
CA SER A 90 -22.94 -11.70 -23.72
C SER A 90 -22.96 -10.21 -24.07
N THR A 91 -22.01 -9.43 -23.53
CA THR A 91 -21.87 -8.00 -23.83
C THR A 91 -21.54 -7.76 -25.30
N VAL A 92 -20.64 -8.56 -25.89
CA VAL A 92 -20.34 -8.45 -27.32
C VAL A 92 -21.57 -8.78 -28.19
N SER A 93 -22.34 -9.81 -27.83
CA SER A 93 -23.58 -10.16 -28.54
C SER A 93 -24.62 -9.04 -28.47
N GLU A 94 -24.78 -8.40 -27.31
CA GLU A 94 -25.67 -7.26 -27.10
C GLU A 94 -25.26 -6.04 -27.94
N LEU A 95 -23.98 -5.65 -27.89
CA LEU A 95 -23.45 -4.55 -28.69
C LEU A 95 -23.61 -4.79 -30.20
N LYS A 96 -23.40 -6.02 -30.68
CA LYS A 96 -23.66 -6.40 -32.08
C LYS A 96 -25.13 -6.35 -32.46
N GLY A 97 -26.04 -6.57 -31.50
CA GLY A 97 -27.48 -6.40 -31.70
C GLY A 97 -27.80 -4.93 -31.94
N LEU A 98 -27.41 -4.06 -31.00
CA LEU A 98 -27.68 -2.62 -31.05
C LEU A 98 -27.05 -1.92 -32.26
N LEU A 99 -25.87 -2.36 -32.69
CA LEU A 99 -25.16 -1.78 -33.84
C LEU A 99 -25.94 -1.91 -35.16
N LYS A 100 -26.90 -2.83 -35.26
CA LYS A 100 -27.73 -3.00 -36.47
C LYS A 100 -28.79 -1.93 -36.64
N ASP A 101 -29.16 -1.25 -35.55
CA ASP A 101 -30.32 -0.34 -35.48
C ASP A 101 -29.90 1.13 -35.34
N VAL A 102 -28.65 1.46 -35.70
CA VAL A 102 -28.04 2.80 -35.57
C VAL A 102 -27.31 3.21 -36.85
N ASP A 103 -27.20 4.52 -37.07
CA ASP A 103 -26.60 5.13 -38.25
C ASP A 103 -25.10 5.44 -38.08
N GLU A 104 -24.64 5.68 -36.85
CA GLU A 104 -23.24 5.97 -36.53
C GLU A 104 -22.82 5.28 -35.22
N LEU A 105 -21.55 4.90 -35.12
CA LEU A 105 -20.92 4.38 -33.90
C LEU A 105 -19.93 5.41 -33.34
N TYR A 106 -20.05 5.71 -32.06
CA TYR A 106 -19.15 6.58 -31.31
C TYR A 106 -18.39 5.75 -30.27
N LEU A 107 -17.06 5.79 -30.33
CA LEU A 107 -16.17 5.15 -29.36
C LEU A 107 -15.71 6.21 -28.35
N ALA A 108 -16.26 6.16 -27.14
CA ALA A 108 -16.10 7.17 -26.09
C ALA A 108 -15.27 6.63 -24.91
N THR A 109 -14.27 5.83 -25.22
CA THR A 109 -13.29 5.32 -24.23
C THR A 109 -12.38 6.44 -23.72
N ASP A 110 -11.70 6.22 -22.60
CA ASP A 110 -10.70 7.10 -22.03
C ASP A 110 -9.60 7.40 -23.06
N GLY A 111 -9.01 8.60 -22.99
CA GLY A 111 -8.06 9.10 -24.00
C GLY A 111 -6.64 8.57 -23.90
N ASP A 112 -6.38 7.59 -23.03
CA ASP A 112 -5.05 6.98 -22.86
C ASP A 112 -4.86 5.75 -23.77
N ARG A 113 -3.65 5.20 -23.81
CA ARG A 113 -3.35 4.01 -24.65
C ARG A 113 -4.22 2.79 -24.33
N GLU A 114 -4.68 2.62 -23.08
CA GLU A 114 -5.56 1.53 -22.70
C GLU A 114 -6.97 1.72 -23.28
N GLY A 115 -7.52 2.93 -23.17
CA GLY A 115 -8.80 3.28 -23.77
C GLY A 115 -8.79 3.24 -25.30
N GLU A 116 -7.68 3.61 -25.93
CA GLU A 116 -7.50 3.52 -27.39
C GLU A 116 -7.46 2.04 -27.85
N ALA A 117 -6.76 1.16 -27.13
CA ALA A 117 -6.76 -0.28 -27.39
C ALA A 117 -8.15 -0.91 -27.21
N ILE A 118 -8.95 -0.47 -26.22
CA ILE A 118 -10.35 -0.92 -26.06
C ILE A 118 -11.18 -0.49 -27.29
N ALA A 119 -11.05 0.76 -27.74
CA ALA A 119 -11.73 1.26 -28.93
C ALA A 119 -11.37 0.44 -30.17
N TRP A 120 -10.08 0.16 -30.38
CA TRP A 120 -9.59 -0.71 -31.45
C TRP A 120 -10.16 -2.13 -31.36
N HIS A 121 -10.15 -2.74 -30.17
CA HIS A 121 -10.73 -4.06 -29.97
C HIS A 121 -12.24 -4.12 -30.24
N LEU A 122 -12.98 -3.05 -29.91
CA LEU A 122 -14.40 -2.92 -30.25
C LEU A 122 -14.58 -2.86 -31.77
N MET A 123 -13.80 -2.05 -32.47
CA MET A 123 -13.82 -1.96 -33.94
C MET A 123 -13.60 -3.33 -34.60
N GLU A 124 -12.53 -4.02 -34.22
CA GLU A 124 -12.17 -5.34 -34.75
C GLU A 124 -13.21 -6.44 -34.44
N THR A 125 -13.83 -6.36 -33.25
CA THR A 125 -14.78 -7.39 -32.80
C THR A 125 -16.18 -7.18 -33.39
N LEU A 126 -16.62 -5.92 -33.45
CA LEU A 126 -17.95 -5.54 -33.91
C LEU A 126 -18.02 -5.47 -35.45
N LYS A 127 -16.92 -5.11 -36.11
CA LYS A 127 -16.81 -4.94 -37.57
C LYS A 127 -17.93 -4.03 -38.12
N PRO A 128 -18.01 -2.78 -37.63
CA PRO A 128 -19.06 -1.85 -38.04
C PRO A 128 -19.03 -1.60 -39.55
N ARG A 129 -20.21 -1.50 -40.16
CA ARG A 129 -20.41 -1.11 -41.58
C ARG A 129 -21.04 0.28 -41.71
N ILE A 130 -20.92 1.06 -40.65
CA ILE A 130 -21.44 2.42 -40.49
C ILE A 130 -20.29 3.34 -40.09
N PRO A 131 -20.40 4.66 -40.26
CA PRO A 131 -19.38 5.60 -39.81
C PRO A 131 -19.03 5.43 -38.33
N VAL A 132 -17.73 5.41 -38.03
CA VAL A 132 -17.20 5.33 -36.67
C VAL A 132 -16.50 6.63 -36.32
N LYS A 133 -16.74 7.15 -35.11
CA LYS A 133 -16.15 8.39 -34.60
C LYS A 133 -15.54 8.15 -33.23
N ARG A 134 -14.30 8.62 -32.98
CA ARG A 134 -13.63 8.51 -31.67
C ARG A 134 -13.83 9.79 -30.86
N MET A 135 -14.53 9.71 -29.73
CA MET A 135 -14.76 10.84 -28.81
C MET A 135 -13.73 10.81 -27.68
N VAL A 136 -12.97 11.88 -27.50
CA VAL A 136 -12.02 12.01 -26.37
C VAL A 136 -12.39 13.21 -25.52
N PHE A 137 -12.35 13.02 -24.20
CA PHE A 137 -12.63 14.05 -23.21
C PHE A 137 -11.87 13.77 -21.92
N HIS A 138 -11.58 14.81 -21.14
CA HIS A 138 -10.77 14.72 -19.91
C HIS A 138 -11.56 15.08 -18.65
N GLU A 139 -12.84 15.40 -18.80
CA GLU A 139 -13.84 15.52 -17.74
C GLU A 139 -15.22 15.15 -18.27
N ILE A 140 -16.13 14.75 -17.38
CA ILE A 140 -17.50 14.35 -17.74
C ILE A 140 -18.46 15.45 -17.32
N THR A 141 -18.52 16.49 -18.14
CA THR A 141 -19.45 17.62 -18.01
C THR A 141 -20.24 17.77 -19.30
N GLU A 142 -21.43 18.38 -19.23
CA GLU A 142 -22.27 18.58 -20.42
C GLU A 142 -21.52 19.31 -21.56
N PRO A 143 -20.82 20.45 -21.32
CA PRO A 143 -20.08 21.12 -22.39
C PRO A 143 -18.98 20.25 -22.99
N ALA A 144 -18.18 19.57 -22.17
CA ALA A 144 -17.07 18.75 -22.65
C ALA A 144 -17.55 17.55 -23.48
N ILE A 145 -18.65 16.91 -23.09
CA ILE A 145 -19.21 15.76 -23.82
C ILE A 145 -19.83 16.19 -25.14
N LEU A 146 -20.54 17.33 -25.17
CA LEU A 146 -21.12 17.86 -26.41
C LEU A 146 -20.04 18.28 -27.40
N GLU A 147 -18.99 18.94 -26.91
CA GLU A 147 -17.82 19.32 -27.71
C GLU A 147 -17.12 18.08 -28.30
N ALA A 148 -16.83 17.07 -27.48
CA ALA A 148 -16.20 15.83 -27.93
C ALA A 148 -17.05 15.05 -28.96
N ALA A 149 -18.38 15.17 -28.90
CA ALA A 149 -19.29 14.54 -29.87
C ALA A 149 -19.32 15.28 -31.21
N GLN A 150 -19.09 16.59 -31.19
CA GLN A 150 -19.06 17.45 -32.37
C GLN A 150 -17.69 17.42 -33.07
N ASN A 151 -16.61 17.27 -32.29
CA ASN A 151 -15.22 17.26 -32.76
C ASN A 151 -14.53 15.92 -32.47
N PRO A 152 -14.95 14.81 -33.13
CA PRO A 152 -14.28 13.53 -32.97
C PRO A 152 -12.89 13.57 -33.61
N ARG A 153 -12.01 12.67 -33.16
CA ARG A 153 -10.73 12.39 -33.80
C ARG A 153 -10.76 11.05 -34.54
N ASP A 154 -9.69 10.75 -35.26
CA ASP A 154 -9.42 9.41 -35.76
C ASP A 154 -8.84 8.52 -34.64
N LEU A 155 -8.93 7.21 -34.84
CA LEU A 155 -8.31 6.24 -33.93
C LEU A 155 -6.78 6.34 -34.08
N ASP A 156 -6.08 6.52 -32.96
CA ASP A 156 -4.62 6.62 -32.95
C ASP A 156 -4.00 5.22 -32.88
N ILE A 157 -3.43 4.77 -34.00
CA ILE A 157 -2.84 3.43 -34.12
C ILE A 157 -1.51 3.31 -33.37
N ASP A 158 -0.75 4.40 -33.24
CA ASP A 158 0.53 4.40 -32.52
C ASP A 158 0.29 4.14 -31.02
N LEU A 159 -0.78 4.71 -30.44
CA LEU A 159 -1.22 4.41 -29.07
C LEU A 159 -1.64 2.94 -28.90
N VAL A 160 -2.36 2.39 -29.87
CA VAL A 160 -2.78 0.97 -29.87
C VAL A 160 -1.56 0.06 -29.92
N ASP A 161 -0.61 0.36 -30.81
CA ASP A 161 0.63 -0.39 -30.98
C ASP A 161 1.49 -0.34 -29.72
N ALA A 162 1.59 0.80 -29.05
CA ALA A 162 2.31 0.92 -27.78
C ALA A 162 1.67 0.06 -26.67
N GLN A 163 0.34 0.05 -26.59
CA GLN A 163 -0.39 -0.79 -25.63
C GLN A 163 -0.19 -2.28 -25.92
N GLU A 164 -0.29 -2.68 -27.19
CA GLU A 164 -0.07 -4.05 -27.63
C GLU A 164 1.38 -4.50 -27.41
N THR A 165 2.36 -3.64 -27.72
CA THR A 165 3.78 -3.88 -27.45
C THR A 165 3.98 -4.20 -25.98
N ARG A 166 3.43 -3.37 -25.08
CA ARG A 166 3.48 -3.61 -23.63
C ARG A 166 2.81 -4.94 -23.25
N ARG A 167 1.64 -5.23 -23.83
CA ARG A 167 0.88 -6.46 -23.54
C ARG A 167 1.64 -7.72 -23.93
N ILE A 168 2.30 -7.70 -25.09
CA ILE A 168 3.14 -8.79 -25.62
C ILE A 168 4.43 -8.89 -24.82
N LEU A 169 5.10 -7.79 -24.53
CA LEU A 169 6.29 -7.74 -23.67
C LEU A 169 6.04 -8.44 -22.33
N ASP A 170 4.97 -8.05 -21.62
CA ASP A 170 4.64 -8.61 -20.31
C ASP A 170 4.28 -10.11 -20.44
N ARG A 171 3.70 -10.52 -21.57
CA ARG A 171 3.44 -11.93 -21.89
C ARG A 171 4.73 -12.73 -22.07
N LEU A 172 5.67 -12.24 -22.89
CA LEU A 172 6.96 -12.89 -23.15
C LEU A 172 7.79 -12.97 -21.87
N TYR A 173 7.94 -11.86 -21.15
CA TYR A 173 8.66 -11.83 -19.89
C TYR A 173 8.07 -12.83 -18.89
N GLY A 174 6.75 -12.82 -18.70
CA GLY A 174 6.08 -13.73 -17.77
C GLY A 174 6.25 -15.20 -18.16
N TYR A 175 6.19 -15.52 -19.45
CA TYR A 175 6.24 -16.90 -19.94
C TYR A 175 7.67 -17.47 -19.95
N GLU A 176 8.68 -16.65 -20.20
CA GLU A 176 10.09 -17.07 -20.19
C GLU A 176 10.64 -17.13 -18.75
N VAL A 177 10.39 -16.09 -17.94
CA VAL A 177 11.07 -15.95 -16.63
C VAL A 177 10.36 -16.72 -15.51
N SER A 178 9.02 -16.83 -15.52
CA SER A 178 8.31 -17.53 -14.42
C SER A 178 8.66 -19.02 -14.28
N PRO A 179 8.85 -19.80 -15.37
CA PRO A 179 9.34 -21.18 -15.28
C PRO A 179 10.70 -21.30 -14.59
N VAL A 180 11.58 -20.30 -14.72
CA VAL A 180 12.86 -20.27 -14.01
C VAL A 180 12.61 -20.16 -12.50
N LEU A 181 11.73 -19.25 -12.08
CA LEU A 181 11.34 -19.11 -10.67
C LEU A 181 10.71 -20.40 -10.11
N TRP A 182 9.93 -21.12 -10.92
CA TRP A 182 9.32 -22.39 -10.49
C TRP A 182 10.34 -23.48 -10.25
N LYS A 183 11.35 -23.57 -11.12
CA LYS A 183 12.41 -24.58 -11.02
C LYS A 183 13.43 -24.24 -9.93
N LYS A 184 13.68 -22.95 -9.69
CA LYS A 184 14.81 -22.47 -8.86
C LYS A 184 14.41 -21.84 -7.53
N VAL A 185 13.15 -21.51 -7.30
CA VAL A 185 12.69 -20.89 -6.04
C VAL A 185 11.46 -21.60 -5.48
N ALA A 186 10.30 -21.45 -6.14
CA ALA A 186 9.05 -22.08 -5.72
C ALA A 186 8.01 -22.14 -6.85
N PRO A 187 7.19 -23.21 -6.93
CA PRO A 187 6.10 -23.32 -7.90
C PRO A 187 5.07 -22.19 -7.76
N LYS A 188 4.43 -21.82 -8.87
CA LYS A 188 3.37 -20.80 -8.95
C LYS A 188 3.82 -19.37 -8.63
N LEU A 189 5.11 -19.14 -8.39
CA LEU A 189 5.67 -17.80 -8.44
C LEU A 189 5.50 -17.21 -9.83
N SER A 190 5.62 -15.91 -9.93
CA SER A 190 5.35 -15.28 -11.22
C SER A 190 6.21 -14.04 -11.32
N ALA A 191 6.95 -14.01 -12.42
CA ALA A 191 7.86 -12.94 -12.76
C ALA A 191 7.09 -11.87 -13.55
N GLY A 192 7.54 -10.63 -13.43
CA GLY A 192 6.99 -9.53 -14.21
C GLY A 192 7.96 -8.37 -14.13
N ARG A 193 8.20 -7.73 -15.26
CA ARG A 193 9.24 -6.72 -15.40
C ARG A 193 9.20 -5.64 -14.31
N VAL A 194 8.05 -4.95 -14.21
CA VAL A 194 7.92 -3.83 -13.27
C VAL A 194 7.76 -4.27 -11.82
N GLN A 195 7.05 -5.37 -11.58
CA GLN A 195 6.85 -5.91 -10.22
C GLN A 195 8.15 -6.44 -9.59
N SER A 196 9.05 -7.04 -10.38
CA SER A 196 10.34 -7.55 -9.90
C SER A 196 11.24 -6.40 -9.48
N VAL A 197 11.23 -5.30 -10.24
CA VAL A 197 11.98 -4.08 -9.90
C VAL A 197 11.42 -3.39 -8.66
N ALA A 198 10.10 -3.25 -8.54
CA ALA A 198 9.49 -2.71 -7.32
C ALA A 198 9.80 -3.57 -6.09
N THR A 199 9.82 -4.90 -6.25
CA THR A 199 10.24 -5.83 -5.19
C THR A 199 11.73 -5.64 -4.86
N ARG A 200 12.60 -5.46 -5.86
CA ARG A 200 14.02 -5.18 -5.68
C ARG A 200 14.27 -3.89 -4.90
N ILE A 201 13.54 -2.81 -5.19
CA ILE A 201 13.64 -1.53 -4.44
C ILE A 201 13.40 -1.76 -2.94
N ILE A 202 12.38 -2.55 -2.60
CA ILE A 202 12.05 -2.87 -1.21
C ILE A 202 13.10 -3.79 -0.57
N VAL A 203 13.54 -4.84 -1.29
CA VAL A 203 14.60 -5.74 -0.81
C VAL A 203 15.90 -5.00 -0.58
N GLN A 204 16.28 -4.08 -1.48
CA GLN A 204 17.50 -3.30 -1.33
C GLN A 204 17.43 -2.40 -0.09
N ARG A 205 16.32 -1.69 0.12
CA ARG A 205 16.12 -0.92 1.36
C ARG A 205 16.21 -1.78 2.61
N GLU A 206 15.70 -3.00 2.57
CA GLU A 206 15.78 -3.91 3.71
C GLU A 206 17.21 -4.42 3.94
N ARG A 207 17.98 -4.70 2.87
CA ARG A 207 19.42 -5.01 2.97
C ARG A 207 20.20 -3.85 3.59
N ASP A 208 19.91 -2.61 3.20
CA ASP A 208 20.54 -1.42 3.78
C ASP A 208 20.27 -1.33 5.29
N ARG A 209 19.06 -1.72 5.74
CA ARG A 209 18.71 -1.77 7.17
C ARG A 209 19.40 -2.92 7.90
N MET A 210 19.49 -4.11 7.29
CA MET A 210 20.17 -5.28 7.89
C MET A 210 21.69 -5.05 8.05
N ALA A 211 22.30 -4.35 7.09
CA ALA A 211 23.71 -3.99 7.12
C ALA A 211 24.00 -2.77 8.02
N PHE A 212 22.98 -1.97 8.36
CA PHE A 212 23.14 -0.77 9.16
C PHE A 212 23.72 -1.08 10.54
N ARG A 213 24.63 -0.23 11.01
CA ARG A 213 25.15 -0.26 12.38
C ARG A 213 24.94 1.11 13.00
N SER A 214 24.28 1.13 14.16
CA SER A 214 23.99 2.38 14.84
C SER A 214 25.21 2.91 15.58
N ALA A 215 25.46 4.20 15.49
CA ALA A 215 26.35 4.94 16.37
C ALA A 215 25.56 5.72 17.43
N SER A 216 26.07 5.71 18.67
CA SER A 216 25.59 6.56 19.76
C SER A 216 26.31 7.90 19.77
N TYR A 217 25.58 8.98 19.99
CA TYR A 217 26.13 10.32 20.16
C TYR A 217 25.27 11.12 21.12
N TRP A 218 25.88 12.06 21.83
CA TRP A 218 25.20 12.91 22.79
C TRP A 218 25.27 14.38 22.40
N ASP A 219 24.27 15.15 22.79
CA ASP A 219 24.30 16.61 22.86
C ASP A 219 23.77 17.08 24.22
N ILE A 220 23.56 18.39 24.36
CA ILE A 220 22.93 18.97 25.55
C ILE A 220 21.80 19.88 25.06
N VAL A 221 20.60 19.67 25.58
CA VAL A 221 19.48 20.59 25.42
C VAL A 221 19.50 21.55 26.60
N ALA A 222 19.56 22.85 26.32
CA ALA A 222 19.44 23.90 27.31
C ALA A 222 18.09 24.59 27.18
N GLN A 223 17.35 24.70 28.27
CA GLN A 223 16.21 25.60 28.37
C GLN A 223 16.70 26.96 28.85
N LEU A 224 16.59 27.97 28.00
CA LEU A 224 17.14 29.30 28.22
C LEU A 224 16.03 30.31 28.50
N ASP A 225 16.33 31.29 29.35
CA ASP A 225 15.45 32.40 29.71
C ASP A 225 16.07 33.73 29.29
N ALA A 226 15.32 34.48 28.48
CA ALA A 226 15.67 35.82 28.05
C ALA A 226 15.00 36.91 28.90
N SER A 227 13.98 36.58 29.69
CA SER A 227 13.11 37.54 30.40
C SER A 227 13.84 38.39 31.44
N VAL A 228 14.95 37.87 31.99
CA VAL A 228 15.80 38.60 32.94
C VAL A 228 16.55 39.75 32.25
N SER A 229 16.96 39.55 30.99
CA SER A 229 17.67 40.55 30.20
C SER A 229 16.73 41.47 29.39
N ASP A 230 15.55 40.98 29.04
CA ASP A 230 14.48 41.72 28.37
C ASP A 230 13.11 41.19 28.83
N ALA A 231 12.43 41.96 29.68
CA ALA A 231 11.11 41.61 30.21
C ALA A 231 10.01 41.48 29.12
N ASN A 232 10.25 41.96 27.89
CA ASN A 232 9.31 41.86 26.77
C ASN A 232 9.62 40.69 25.83
N ALA A 233 10.64 39.86 26.12
CA ALA A 233 10.98 38.71 25.31
C ALA A 233 9.78 37.74 25.17
N ALA A 234 9.40 37.43 23.93
CA ALA A 234 8.24 36.59 23.62
C ALA A 234 8.58 35.55 22.53
N PRO A 235 8.58 34.24 22.84
CA PRO A 235 8.41 33.65 24.19
C PRO A 235 9.57 34.01 25.13
N PRO A 236 9.34 34.10 26.46
CA PRO A 236 10.40 34.44 27.42
C PRO A 236 11.47 33.35 27.53
N THR A 237 11.08 32.10 27.27
CA THR A 237 11.98 30.94 27.31
C THR A 237 11.97 30.18 25.99
N PHE A 238 13.09 29.53 25.68
CA PHE A 238 13.25 28.72 24.47
C PHE A 238 14.34 27.65 24.66
N ALA A 239 14.29 26.60 23.84
CA ALA A 239 15.28 25.55 23.84
C ALA A 239 16.43 25.84 22.86
N ALA A 240 17.66 25.51 23.25
CA ALA A 240 18.84 25.52 22.39
C ALA A 240 19.62 24.21 22.55
N ARG A 241 20.29 23.76 21.49
CA ARG A 241 21.11 22.55 21.50
C ARG A 241 22.59 22.87 21.41
N LEU A 242 23.43 22.15 22.13
CA LEU A 242 24.88 22.26 22.02
C LEU A 242 25.33 21.84 20.62
N THR A 243 26.08 22.69 19.93
CA THR A 243 26.57 22.45 18.57
C THR A 243 28.08 22.54 18.42
N SER A 244 28.81 23.09 19.40
CA SER A 244 30.29 23.10 19.37
C SER A 244 30.89 23.03 20.77
N VAL A 245 32.05 22.38 20.88
CA VAL A 245 32.92 22.34 22.05
C VAL A 245 34.35 22.64 21.59
N ASP A 246 35.02 23.62 22.18
CA ASP A 246 36.38 24.08 21.85
C ASP A 246 36.63 24.31 20.35
N GLY A 247 35.63 24.89 19.66
CA GLY A 247 35.69 25.17 18.23
C GLY A 247 35.42 23.97 17.31
N LEU A 248 35.35 22.75 17.84
CA LEU A 248 34.92 21.55 17.10
C LEU A 248 33.40 21.41 17.17
N ARG A 249 32.78 21.02 16.05
CA ARG A 249 31.33 20.83 15.97
C ARG A 249 30.93 19.53 16.69
N VAL A 250 29.85 19.56 17.47
CA VAL A 250 29.30 18.33 18.07
C VAL A 250 28.73 17.44 16.98
N ALA A 251 29.10 16.15 17.01
CA ALA A 251 28.64 15.18 16.04
C ALA A 251 27.12 14.95 16.17
N THR A 252 26.47 14.84 15.02
CA THR A 252 25.04 14.54 14.89
C THR A 252 24.85 13.28 14.04
N GLY A 253 23.63 12.76 13.95
CA GLY A 253 23.38 11.55 13.17
C GLY A 253 23.80 11.60 11.69
N ARG A 254 23.95 12.80 11.10
CA ARG A 254 24.42 12.98 9.70
C ARG A 254 25.92 12.77 9.52
N ASP A 255 26.68 12.80 10.61
CA ASP A 255 28.14 12.71 10.59
C ASP A 255 28.63 11.26 10.54
N PHE A 256 27.73 10.31 10.76
CA PHE A 256 27.98 8.89 10.65
C PHE A 256 27.59 8.36 9.25
N ASP A 257 28.32 7.35 8.79
CA ASP A 257 27.92 6.54 7.65
C ASP A 257 26.97 5.40 8.07
N SER A 258 26.62 4.52 7.12
CA SER A 258 25.72 3.40 7.38
C SER A 258 26.31 2.33 8.30
N LEU A 259 27.63 2.34 8.53
CA LEU A 259 28.35 1.41 9.40
C LEU A 259 28.62 2.02 10.78
N GLY A 260 28.06 3.19 11.07
CA GLY A 260 28.24 3.89 12.34
C GLY A 260 29.62 4.54 12.48
N GLN A 261 30.36 4.69 11.39
CA GLN A 261 31.69 5.31 11.39
C GLN A 261 31.59 6.80 11.04
N LEU A 262 32.46 7.61 11.62
CA LEU A 262 32.53 9.03 11.31
C LEU A 262 33.03 9.23 9.88
N ARG A 263 32.29 10.02 9.09
CA ARG A 263 32.70 10.38 7.72
C ARG A 263 33.93 11.30 7.70
N LYS A 264 34.04 12.17 8.71
CA LYS A 264 35.09 13.18 8.84
C LYS A 264 35.42 13.42 10.32
N ALA A 265 36.26 12.57 10.87
CA ALA A 265 36.59 12.61 12.30
C ALA A 265 37.25 13.94 12.74
N ASP A 266 38.00 14.60 11.87
CA ASP A 266 38.74 15.83 12.20
C ASP A 266 37.86 17.09 12.27
N GLU A 267 36.60 17.02 11.80
CA GLU A 267 35.68 18.17 11.77
C GLU A 267 34.68 18.18 12.94
N VAL A 268 34.60 17.09 13.72
CA VAL A 268 33.57 16.92 14.76
C VAL A 268 34.12 16.29 16.03
N VAL A 269 33.44 16.55 17.16
CA VAL A 269 33.64 15.85 18.43
C VAL A 269 32.42 14.98 18.73
N VAL A 270 32.64 13.69 19.00
CA VAL A 270 31.57 12.79 19.46
C VAL A 270 31.52 12.85 20.98
N LEU A 271 30.36 13.23 21.51
CA LEU A 271 30.13 13.22 22.96
C LEU A 271 29.48 11.89 23.37
N ASP A 272 29.89 11.40 24.52
CA ASP A 272 29.22 10.32 25.25
C ASP A 272 28.47 10.89 26.47
N GLU A 273 27.79 10.00 27.20
CA GLU A 273 27.01 10.37 28.38
C GLU A 273 27.87 11.08 29.44
N ALA A 274 29.06 10.56 29.70
CA ALA A 274 29.95 11.07 30.73
C ALA A 274 30.41 12.50 30.40
N ARG A 275 30.88 12.72 29.16
CA ARG A 275 31.35 14.04 28.72
C ARG A 275 30.20 15.04 28.60
N ALA A 276 29.05 14.65 28.08
CA ALA A 276 27.88 15.52 28.01
C ALA A 276 27.39 15.93 29.42
N THR A 277 27.39 14.99 30.37
CA THR A 277 27.01 15.24 31.77
C THR A 277 28.01 16.15 32.48
N GLU A 278 29.31 15.93 32.27
CA GLU A 278 30.38 16.80 32.79
C GLU A 278 30.23 18.24 32.29
N LEU A 279 30.04 18.41 30.98
CA LEU A 279 29.82 19.72 30.36
C LEU A 279 28.56 20.40 30.88
N ALA A 280 27.45 19.68 31.04
CA ALA A 280 26.21 20.21 31.62
C ALA A 280 26.39 20.63 33.09
N ALA A 281 27.11 19.83 33.88
CA ALA A 281 27.38 20.15 35.29
C ALA A 281 28.21 21.43 35.43
N GLY A 282 29.25 21.60 34.58
CA GLY A 282 30.09 22.79 34.56
C GLY A 282 29.42 24.06 34.02
N LEU A 283 28.22 23.95 33.43
CA LEU A 283 27.41 25.07 32.98
C LEU A 283 26.33 25.49 33.99
N ARG A 284 26.15 24.77 35.10
CA ARG A 284 25.16 25.15 36.12
C ARG A 284 25.54 26.48 36.76
N GLY A 285 24.63 27.45 36.67
CA GLY A 285 24.86 28.82 37.14
C GLY A 285 25.72 29.67 36.21
N ALA A 286 26.13 29.15 35.04
CA ALA A 286 26.79 29.95 34.02
C ALA A 286 25.80 30.88 33.34
N GLN A 287 26.25 32.10 33.02
CA GLN A 287 25.52 33.01 32.15
C GLN A 287 25.95 32.77 30.71
N LEU A 288 24.99 32.49 29.83
CA LEU A 288 25.26 32.40 28.41
C LEU A 288 25.11 33.77 27.75
N SER A 289 25.74 33.95 26.60
CA SER A 289 25.66 35.20 25.82
C SER A 289 25.33 34.94 24.36
N VAL A 290 24.45 35.75 23.80
CA VAL A 290 24.09 35.68 22.39
C VAL A 290 25.28 36.15 21.55
N ALA A 291 25.90 35.23 20.83
CA ALA A 291 27.07 35.51 19.99
C ALA A 291 26.67 36.07 18.62
N SER A 292 25.58 35.57 18.05
CA SER A 292 25.03 36.04 16.78
C SER A 292 23.54 35.79 16.67
N VAL A 293 22.84 36.73 16.06
CA VAL A 293 21.43 36.62 15.66
C VAL A 293 21.37 36.85 14.15
N GLU A 294 20.89 35.87 13.40
CA GLU A 294 20.70 35.99 11.96
C GLU A 294 19.22 35.81 11.61
N GLU A 295 18.65 36.84 10.98
CA GLU A 295 17.27 36.84 10.51
C GLU A 295 17.26 36.74 8.98
N LYS A 296 16.68 35.66 8.43
CA LYS A 296 16.58 35.43 6.99
C LYS A 296 15.11 35.32 6.56
N PRO A 297 14.60 36.21 5.71
CA PRO A 297 13.28 36.03 5.12
C PRO A 297 13.29 34.81 4.21
N TYR A 298 12.22 34.03 4.24
CA TYR A 298 12.00 32.91 3.32
C TYR A 298 10.66 33.04 2.60
N THR A 299 10.62 32.45 1.43
CA THR A 299 9.43 32.39 0.59
C THR A 299 9.20 30.94 0.20
N ARG A 300 7.96 30.46 0.33
CA ARG A 300 7.58 29.12 -0.11
C ARG A 300 6.48 29.20 -1.16
N ARG A 301 6.74 28.60 -2.31
CA ARG A 301 5.76 28.54 -3.41
C ARG A 301 4.70 27.48 -3.12
N PRO A 302 3.45 27.70 -3.55
CA PRO A 302 2.42 26.68 -3.47
C PRO A 302 2.81 25.42 -4.23
N TYR A 303 2.20 24.33 -3.79
CA TYR A 303 2.31 23.07 -4.46
C TYR A 303 1.64 23.06 -5.83
N ALA A 304 2.18 22.26 -6.75
CA ALA A 304 1.53 21.98 -8.02
C ALA A 304 0.18 21.25 -7.80
N PRO A 305 -0.79 21.44 -8.72
CA PRO A 305 -2.00 20.62 -8.80
C PRO A 305 -1.70 19.12 -8.80
N PHE A 306 -2.68 18.30 -8.43
CA PHE A 306 -2.46 16.86 -8.38
C PHE A 306 -2.23 16.27 -9.76
N MET A 307 -1.30 15.33 -9.80
CA MET A 307 -1.21 14.27 -10.80
C MET A 307 -1.42 12.93 -10.07
N THR A 308 -1.39 11.82 -10.80
CA THR A 308 -1.72 10.50 -10.23
C THR A 308 -0.82 10.11 -9.06
N SER A 309 0.48 10.31 -9.20
CA SER A 309 1.46 9.92 -8.18
C SER A 309 1.33 10.79 -6.92
N THR A 310 1.21 12.11 -7.05
CA THR A 310 1.06 13.02 -5.91
C THR A 310 -0.29 12.86 -5.21
N LEU A 311 -1.36 12.55 -5.95
CA LEU A 311 -2.66 12.21 -5.35
C LEU A 311 -2.57 10.93 -4.50
N GLN A 312 -1.95 9.87 -5.03
CA GLN A 312 -1.77 8.62 -4.28
C GLN A 312 -0.89 8.84 -3.04
N GLN A 313 0.17 9.63 -3.16
CA GLN A 313 1.03 9.99 -2.03
C GLN A 313 0.26 10.71 -0.92
N GLU A 314 -0.41 11.82 -1.24
CA GLU A 314 -1.11 12.62 -0.23
C GLU A 314 -2.34 11.92 0.33
N ALA A 315 -3.08 11.14 -0.47
CA ALA A 315 -4.15 10.28 0.04
C ALA A 315 -3.60 9.19 0.99
N GLY A 316 -2.40 8.66 0.72
CA GLY A 316 -1.69 7.74 1.60
C GLY A 316 -1.28 8.38 2.92
N ARG A 317 -0.67 9.56 2.88
CA ARG A 317 -0.17 10.27 4.07
C ARG A 317 -1.31 10.86 4.91
N LYS A 318 -2.20 11.64 4.29
CA LYS A 318 -3.25 12.42 4.97
C LYS A 318 -4.53 11.63 5.22
N LEU A 319 -4.94 10.76 4.29
CA LEU A 319 -6.21 10.01 4.41
C LEU A 319 -6.01 8.55 4.85
N ARG A 320 -4.77 8.05 4.88
CA ARG A 320 -4.40 6.65 5.14
C ARG A 320 -5.04 5.69 4.13
N PHE A 321 -5.18 6.11 2.88
CA PHE A 321 -5.71 5.28 1.80
C PHE A 321 -4.57 4.51 1.12
N SER A 322 -4.79 3.25 0.76
CA SER A 322 -3.89 2.56 -0.16
C SER A 322 -3.99 3.15 -1.57
N SER A 323 -2.96 2.97 -2.39
CA SER A 323 -2.97 3.39 -3.79
C SER A 323 -4.18 2.81 -4.56
N GLU A 324 -4.50 1.54 -4.34
CA GLU A 324 -5.68 0.89 -4.95
C GLU A 324 -7.00 1.57 -4.52
N ARG A 325 -7.14 1.87 -3.22
CA ARG A 325 -8.34 2.51 -2.68
C ARG A 325 -8.48 3.93 -3.24
N THR A 326 -7.40 4.70 -3.27
CA THR A 326 -7.37 6.05 -3.86
C THR A 326 -7.82 6.04 -5.31
N MET A 327 -7.24 5.16 -6.15
CA MET A 327 -7.61 5.08 -7.56
C MET A 327 -9.06 4.60 -7.76
N SER A 328 -9.54 3.68 -6.93
CA SER A 328 -10.93 3.23 -6.98
C SER A 328 -11.93 4.34 -6.65
N ILE A 329 -11.60 5.22 -5.70
CA ILE A 329 -12.44 6.37 -5.33
C ILE A 329 -12.36 7.44 -6.43
N ALA A 330 -11.15 7.76 -6.91
CA ALA A 330 -10.95 8.73 -7.98
C ALA A 330 -11.68 8.32 -9.28
N GLN A 331 -11.68 7.04 -9.63
CA GLN A 331 -12.48 6.50 -10.74
C GLN A 331 -13.96 6.86 -10.59
N ARG A 332 -14.55 6.66 -9.41
CA ARG A 332 -15.96 6.97 -9.18
C ARG A 332 -16.24 8.46 -9.20
N LEU A 333 -15.34 9.28 -8.66
CA LEU A 333 -15.46 10.75 -8.75
C LEU A 333 -15.41 11.22 -10.20
N TYR A 334 -14.50 10.68 -11.01
CA TYR A 334 -14.40 11.00 -12.44
C TYR A 334 -15.65 10.55 -13.20
N GLU A 335 -16.06 9.29 -13.06
CA GLU A 335 -17.21 8.71 -13.77
C GLU A 335 -18.54 9.41 -13.44
N ASN A 336 -18.64 10.03 -12.26
CA ASN A 336 -19.82 10.80 -11.86
C ASN A 336 -19.73 12.30 -12.20
N GLY A 337 -18.61 12.77 -12.75
CA GLY A 337 -18.40 14.14 -13.19
C GLY A 337 -17.97 15.11 -12.09
N TYR A 338 -17.32 14.64 -11.02
CA TYR A 338 -16.82 15.51 -9.94
C TYR A 338 -15.38 15.96 -10.16
N ILE A 339 -14.54 15.16 -10.81
CA ILE A 339 -13.14 15.49 -11.08
C ILE A 339 -12.75 15.20 -12.53
N THR A 340 -11.63 15.75 -12.97
CA THR A 340 -10.96 15.37 -14.23
C THR A 340 -10.37 13.97 -14.17
N TYR A 341 -9.92 13.47 -15.32
CA TYR A 341 -9.34 12.14 -15.45
C TYR A 341 -8.16 11.91 -14.48
N MET A 342 -8.24 10.83 -13.71
CA MET A 342 -7.33 10.58 -12.58
C MET A 342 -6.03 9.86 -12.94
N ARG A 343 -5.83 9.48 -14.20
CA ARG A 343 -4.59 8.85 -14.69
C ARG A 343 -3.84 9.82 -15.59
N THR A 344 -3.22 10.79 -14.94
CA THR A 344 -2.47 11.88 -15.55
C THR A 344 -1.09 12.00 -14.90
N ASP A 345 -0.08 12.36 -15.68
CA ASP A 345 1.25 12.81 -15.25
C ASP A 345 1.42 14.34 -15.46
N SER A 346 0.36 15.03 -15.86
CA SER A 346 0.32 16.48 -16.05
C SER A 346 -0.09 17.19 -14.76
N THR A 347 0.52 18.35 -14.54
CA THR A 347 0.15 19.30 -13.48
C THR A 347 -0.46 20.59 -14.06
N THR A 348 -0.68 20.62 -15.37
CA THR A 348 -1.21 21.77 -16.10
C THR A 348 -2.69 21.97 -15.78
N LEU A 349 -3.12 23.21 -15.60
CA LEU A 349 -4.53 23.58 -15.51
C LEU A 349 -4.96 24.35 -16.77
N SER A 350 -6.21 24.15 -17.17
CA SER A 350 -6.89 24.95 -18.19
C SER A 350 -7.15 26.38 -17.68
N GLN A 351 -7.36 27.32 -18.61
CA GLN A 351 -7.65 28.72 -18.25
C GLN A 351 -8.95 28.87 -17.44
N SER A 352 -9.97 28.06 -17.75
CA SER A 352 -11.22 28.01 -17.00
C SER A 352 -10.98 27.51 -15.56
N ALA A 353 -10.21 26.42 -15.39
CA ALA A 353 -9.87 25.89 -14.07
C ALA A 353 -9.02 26.85 -13.24
N ILE A 354 -8.06 27.55 -13.85
CA ILE A 354 -7.27 28.61 -13.19
C ILE A 354 -8.20 29.71 -12.69
N SER A 355 -9.12 30.17 -13.54
CA SER A 355 -10.08 31.22 -13.18
C SER A 355 -11.00 30.79 -12.04
N ALA A 356 -11.52 29.56 -12.09
CA ALA A 356 -12.35 28.97 -11.04
C ALA A 356 -11.61 28.86 -9.70
N ALA A 357 -10.38 28.34 -9.71
CA ALA A 357 -9.54 28.22 -8.52
C ALA A 357 -9.23 29.59 -7.89
N ARG A 358 -8.90 30.59 -8.70
CA ARG A 358 -8.63 31.96 -8.23
C ARG A 358 -9.88 32.61 -7.63
N ASN A 359 -11.04 32.42 -8.24
CA ASN A 359 -12.30 32.94 -7.73
C ASN A 359 -12.69 32.29 -6.41
N GLN A 360 -12.51 30.98 -6.27
CA GLN A 360 -12.74 30.27 -5.01
C GLN A 360 -11.76 30.73 -3.92
N ALA A 361 -10.47 30.89 -4.25
CA ALA A 361 -9.47 31.41 -3.32
C ALA A 361 -9.86 32.81 -2.81
N ARG A 362 -10.30 33.70 -3.71
CA ARG A 362 -10.75 35.05 -3.38
C ARG A 362 -11.94 35.03 -2.43
N GLN A 363 -12.96 34.25 -2.74
CA GLN A 363 -14.20 34.20 -1.97
C GLN A 363 -13.99 33.65 -0.55
N LEU A 364 -13.10 32.67 -0.39
CA LEU A 364 -12.90 31.98 0.90
C LEU A 364 -11.79 32.59 1.76
N TYR A 365 -10.73 33.12 1.14
CA TYR A 365 -9.54 33.58 1.87
C TYR A 365 -9.27 35.07 1.71
N GLY A 366 -9.90 35.76 0.74
CA GLY A 366 -9.70 37.18 0.46
C GLY A 366 -8.70 37.45 -0.69
N ASP A 367 -8.73 38.65 -1.24
CA ASP A 367 -7.90 39.06 -2.39
C ASP A 367 -6.39 38.96 -2.12
N GLU A 368 -5.95 39.25 -0.90
CA GLU A 368 -4.54 39.20 -0.50
C GLU A 368 -3.94 37.77 -0.60
N TYR A 369 -4.78 36.74 -0.50
CA TYR A 369 -4.37 35.33 -0.57
C TYR A 369 -4.34 34.79 -1.99
N VAL A 370 -4.78 35.57 -3.00
CA VAL A 370 -4.72 35.18 -4.41
C VAL A 370 -3.36 35.57 -4.98
N SER A 371 -2.75 34.68 -5.77
CA SER A 371 -1.49 35.03 -6.46
C SER A 371 -1.68 36.25 -7.37
N PRO A 372 -0.73 37.21 -7.43
CA PRO A 372 -0.86 38.40 -8.27
C PRO A 372 -1.11 38.07 -9.75
N SER A 373 -0.37 37.09 -10.27
CA SER A 373 -0.57 36.52 -11.61
C SER A 373 -1.10 35.08 -11.53
N PRO A 374 -1.83 34.62 -12.56
CA PRO A 374 -2.17 33.20 -12.73
C PRO A 374 -0.92 32.32 -12.69
N ARG A 375 -0.98 31.21 -11.95
CA ARG A 375 0.16 30.28 -11.82
C ARG A 375 -0.02 29.12 -12.77
N GLN A 376 0.94 28.93 -13.66
CA GLN A 376 1.00 27.76 -14.52
C GLN A 376 2.11 26.81 -14.07
N TYR A 377 1.75 25.54 -13.94
CA TYR A 377 2.65 24.47 -13.52
C TYR A 377 2.94 23.53 -14.69
N THR A 378 3.68 24.04 -15.67
CA THR A 378 4.07 23.27 -16.84
C THR A 378 5.24 22.36 -16.49
N ARG A 379 5.03 21.04 -16.62
CA ARG A 379 6.08 20.02 -16.62
C ARG A 379 6.12 19.34 -17.98
N LYS A 380 7.29 18.84 -18.39
CA LYS A 380 7.39 18.02 -19.60
C LYS A 380 6.65 16.72 -19.35
N VAL A 381 5.53 16.53 -20.04
CA VAL A 381 4.77 15.28 -20.09
C VAL A 381 5.49 14.35 -21.07
N LYS A 382 5.72 13.08 -20.71
CA LYS A 382 6.48 12.15 -21.57
C LYS A 382 5.71 11.81 -22.85
N ASN A 383 4.38 11.69 -22.77
CA ASN A 383 3.52 11.45 -23.92
C ASN A 383 2.44 12.54 -24.05
N ALA A 384 2.65 13.49 -24.95
CA ALA A 384 1.72 14.62 -25.18
C ALA A 384 0.40 14.21 -25.87
N GLN A 385 0.28 13.00 -26.43
CA GLN A 385 -1.00 12.49 -26.95
C GLN A 385 -1.91 12.00 -25.82
N GLU A 386 -1.32 11.57 -24.69
CA GLU A 386 -2.01 11.31 -23.42
C GLU A 386 -2.16 12.61 -22.58
N ALA A 387 -2.06 13.80 -23.20
CA ALA A 387 -2.04 15.10 -22.51
C ALA A 387 -3.36 15.40 -21.79
N HIS A 388 -3.45 14.86 -20.58
CA HIS A 388 -4.48 15.16 -19.62
C HIS A 388 -4.19 16.48 -18.92
N GLU A 389 -5.24 17.09 -18.38
CA GLU A 389 -5.09 18.14 -17.37
C GLU A 389 -4.65 17.51 -16.03
N ALA A 390 -4.27 18.34 -15.06
CA ALA A 390 -4.14 17.93 -13.67
C ALA A 390 -5.45 17.33 -13.14
N ILE A 391 -5.36 16.54 -12.07
CA ILE A 391 -6.50 16.07 -11.29
C ILE A 391 -7.06 17.25 -10.49
N ARG A 392 -8.24 17.72 -10.86
CA ARG A 392 -8.92 18.90 -10.31
C ARG A 392 -10.44 18.67 -10.24
N PRO A 393 -11.20 19.50 -9.51
CA PRO A 393 -12.65 19.50 -9.61
C PRO A 393 -13.12 19.75 -11.06
N ALA A 394 -14.18 19.07 -11.49
CA ALA A 394 -14.76 19.21 -12.82
C ALA A 394 -15.58 20.50 -12.97
N GLY A 395 -15.77 20.92 -14.22
CA GLY A 395 -16.61 22.06 -14.60
C GLY A 395 -15.93 23.42 -14.55
N GLU A 396 -16.54 24.40 -15.23
CA GLU A 396 -16.07 25.80 -15.24
C GLU A 396 -16.22 26.50 -13.89
N THR A 397 -17.15 26.00 -13.05
CA THR A 397 -17.30 26.40 -11.66
C THR A 397 -17.18 25.16 -10.80
N PHE A 398 -16.22 25.15 -9.87
CA PHE A 398 -16.02 24.02 -8.98
C PHE A 398 -17.16 23.93 -7.97
N ALA A 399 -17.77 22.75 -7.84
CA ALA A 399 -18.67 22.48 -6.73
C ALA A 399 -17.90 22.60 -5.41
N THR A 400 -18.41 23.37 -4.45
CA THR A 400 -17.72 23.49 -3.15
C THR A 400 -17.80 22.15 -2.41
N PRO A 401 -16.83 21.83 -1.53
CA PRO A 401 -16.91 20.62 -0.71
C PRO A 401 -18.25 20.49 0.02
N ASP A 402 -18.77 21.57 0.60
CA ASP A 402 -20.07 21.55 1.29
C ASP A 402 -21.26 21.24 0.37
N ALA A 403 -21.23 21.69 -0.89
CA ALA A 403 -22.27 21.40 -1.86
C ALA A 403 -22.35 19.91 -2.19
N VAL A 404 -21.19 19.25 -2.35
CA VAL A 404 -21.14 17.81 -2.72
C VAL A 404 -21.20 16.88 -1.51
N ARG A 405 -21.11 17.41 -0.28
CA ARG A 405 -21.04 16.63 0.96
C ARG A 405 -22.23 15.68 1.18
N ARG A 406 -23.40 16.03 0.65
CA ARG A 406 -24.63 15.20 0.76
C ARG A 406 -24.76 14.21 -0.41
N GLU A 407 -24.00 14.40 -1.48
CA GLU A 407 -24.05 13.56 -2.68
C GLU A 407 -22.97 12.47 -2.68
N LEU A 408 -21.83 12.75 -2.03
CA LEU A 408 -20.68 11.86 -1.97
C LEU A 408 -20.66 11.01 -0.70
N ASP A 409 -20.22 9.77 -0.84
CA ASP A 409 -19.92 8.93 0.32
C ASP A 409 -18.70 9.48 1.10
N GLY A 410 -18.55 9.10 2.37
CA GLY A 410 -17.54 9.71 3.26
C GLY A 410 -16.10 9.69 2.75
N ASP A 411 -15.67 8.61 2.06
CA ASP A 411 -14.32 8.56 1.46
C ASP A 411 -14.23 9.32 0.14
N GLU A 412 -15.30 9.36 -0.66
CA GLU A 412 -15.38 10.13 -1.90
C GLU A 412 -15.30 11.62 -1.59
N PHE A 413 -16.07 12.08 -0.60
CA PHE A 413 -16.02 13.45 -0.10
C PHE A 413 -14.61 13.82 0.36
N ARG A 414 -13.95 12.99 1.17
CA ARG A 414 -12.60 13.27 1.68
C ARG A 414 -11.55 13.36 0.56
N LEU A 415 -11.65 12.51 -0.47
CA LEU A 415 -10.73 12.58 -1.61
C LEU A 415 -11.04 13.79 -2.49
N TYR A 416 -12.31 14.10 -2.72
CA TYR A 416 -12.74 15.30 -3.44
C TYR A 416 -12.27 16.58 -2.74
N GLU A 417 -12.48 16.68 -1.43
CA GLU A 417 -12.02 17.81 -0.60
C GLU A 417 -10.51 17.99 -0.71
N LEU A 418 -9.74 16.90 -0.64
CA LEU A 418 -8.29 16.93 -0.81
C LEU A 418 -7.90 17.52 -2.19
N ILE A 419 -8.53 17.03 -3.26
CA ILE A 419 -8.30 17.48 -4.64
C ILE A 419 -8.66 18.97 -4.77
N TRP A 420 -9.83 19.36 -4.27
CA TRP A 420 -10.31 20.73 -4.30
C TRP A 420 -9.35 21.69 -3.57
N GLN A 421 -8.93 21.35 -2.35
CA GLN A 421 -8.01 22.18 -1.55
C GLN A 421 -6.67 22.36 -2.28
N ARG A 422 -6.13 21.28 -2.86
CA ARG A 422 -4.85 21.31 -3.60
C ARG A 422 -4.93 22.22 -4.83
N THR A 423 -6.02 22.12 -5.60
CA THR A 423 -6.22 22.95 -6.80
C THR A 423 -6.34 24.43 -6.43
N VAL A 424 -7.13 24.77 -5.41
CA VAL A 424 -7.29 26.16 -4.94
C VAL A 424 -5.97 26.72 -4.40
N ALA A 425 -5.27 25.97 -3.54
CA ALA A 425 -3.98 26.36 -2.99
C ALA A 425 -2.93 26.62 -4.07
N SER A 426 -2.95 25.88 -5.19
CA SER A 426 -2.00 26.08 -6.29
C SER A 426 -2.05 27.47 -6.93
N GLN A 427 -3.18 28.19 -6.80
CA GLN A 427 -3.38 29.54 -7.35
C GLN A 427 -3.30 30.65 -6.30
N MET A 428 -3.03 30.30 -5.04
CA MET A 428 -2.87 31.25 -3.94
C MET A 428 -1.47 31.87 -3.91
N ALA A 429 -1.32 32.92 -3.11
CA ALA A 429 -0.05 33.60 -2.89
C ALA A 429 0.98 32.70 -2.17
N ASP A 430 2.27 33.01 -2.36
CA ASP A 430 3.36 32.32 -1.67
C ASP A 430 3.25 32.52 -0.15
N ALA A 431 3.62 31.51 0.62
CA ALA A 431 3.83 31.69 2.05
C ALA A 431 5.13 32.45 2.28
N ARG A 432 5.15 33.36 3.25
CA ARG A 432 6.32 34.15 3.64
C ARG A 432 6.53 34.02 5.13
N GLY A 433 7.79 34.08 5.51
CA GLY A 433 8.15 34.04 6.90
C GLY A 433 9.60 34.43 7.10
N THR A 434 10.04 34.24 8.33
CA THR A 434 11.39 34.51 8.77
C THR A 434 11.96 33.24 9.40
N THR A 435 13.20 32.92 9.06
CA THR A 435 14.02 31.97 9.83
C THR A 435 14.97 32.76 10.71
N LEU A 436 14.90 32.52 12.02
CA LEU A 436 15.82 33.07 13.00
C LEU A 436 16.86 32.00 13.36
N SER A 437 18.14 32.34 13.29
CA SER A 437 19.24 31.47 13.72
C SER A 437 20.05 32.16 14.81
N LEU A 438 20.15 31.49 15.95
CA LEU A 438 20.86 31.97 17.12
C LEU A 438 22.13 31.14 17.34
N ARG A 439 23.24 31.80 17.67
CA ARG A 439 24.41 31.17 18.27
C ARG A 439 24.65 31.79 19.63
N ILE A 440 24.84 30.94 20.63
CA ILE A 440 24.87 31.32 22.03
C ILE A 440 26.14 30.73 22.64
N ASN A 441 27.06 31.59 23.08
CA ASN A 441 28.32 31.17 23.68
C ASN A 441 28.13 30.93 25.17
N GLY A 442 28.79 29.89 25.67
CA GLY A 442 28.91 29.57 27.08
C GLY A 442 30.32 29.09 27.39
N GLN A 443 30.60 28.98 28.68
CA GLN A 443 31.85 28.42 29.18
C GLN A 443 31.53 27.43 30.29
N SER A 444 31.83 26.15 30.05
CA SER A 444 31.65 25.09 31.04
C SER A 444 32.91 25.00 31.89
N THR A 445 32.77 25.15 33.21
CA THR A 445 33.88 25.00 34.15
C THR A 445 33.69 23.75 34.99
N ALA A 446 34.47 22.72 34.72
CA ALA A 446 34.47 21.47 35.47
C ALA A 446 35.90 21.13 35.90
N ALA A 447 36.09 20.74 37.17
CA ALA A 447 37.37 20.30 37.72
C ALA A 447 38.57 21.23 37.43
N GLY A 448 38.35 22.56 37.39
CA GLY A 448 39.39 23.56 37.13
C GLY A 448 39.77 23.74 35.64
N THR A 449 39.11 23.03 34.72
CA THR A 449 39.27 23.22 33.28
C THR A 449 38.09 24.00 32.73
N SER A 450 38.37 25.00 31.90
CA SER A 450 37.38 25.83 31.23
C SER A 450 37.25 25.38 29.78
N THR A 451 36.04 25.00 29.38
CA THR A 451 35.73 24.51 28.02
C THR A 451 34.77 25.49 27.35
N ASP A 452 35.10 25.95 26.15
CA ASP A 452 34.23 26.86 25.42
C ASP A 452 33.15 26.07 24.69
N VAL A 453 31.89 26.50 24.82
CA VAL A 453 30.75 25.81 24.23
C VAL A 453 29.88 26.76 23.42
N VAL A 454 29.29 26.25 22.35
CA VAL A 454 28.33 27.01 21.54
C VAL A 454 27.02 26.23 21.46
N PHE A 455 25.94 26.86 21.90
CA PHE A 455 24.58 26.42 21.67
C PHE A 455 24.02 27.08 20.41
N SER A 456 23.07 26.40 19.76
CA SER A 456 22.32 26.95 18.64
C SER A 456 20.84 26.67 18.80
N ALA A 457 20.04 27.65 18.40
CA ALA A 457 18.60 27.52 18.27
C ALA A 457 18.19 28.05 16.90
N SER A 458 17.28 27.36 16.23
CA SER A 458 16.69 27.82 14.99
C SER A 458 15.18 27.83 15.12
N GLY A 459 14.59 28.94 14.71
CA GLY A 459 13.17 29.18 14.76
C GLY A 459 12.65 29.59 13.39
N ARG A 460 11.41 29.23 13.11
CA ARG A 460 10.71 29.65 11.89
C ARG A 460 9.38 30.25 12.29
N THR A 461 9.12 31.45 11.78
CA THR A 461 7.87 32.17 12.00
C THR A 461 7.25 32.50 10.66
N ILE A 462 5.95 32.26 10.51
CA ILE A 462 5.18 32.54 9.30
C ILE A 462 4.61 33.95 9.43
N THR A 463 5.10 34.88 8.62
CA THR A 463 4.59 36.25 8.57
C THR A 463 3.35 36.36 7.70
N PHE A 464 3.23 35.50 6.68
CA PHE A 464 2.06 35.41 5.82
C PHE A 464 1.85 33.98 5.35
N ALA A 465 0.74 33.35 5.73
CA ALA A 465 0.49 31.94 5.47
C ALA A 465 0.30 31.62 3.98
N GLY A 466 -0.17 32.56 3.17
CA GLY A 466 -0.45 32.34 1.75
C GLY A 466 -1.29 31.06 1.52
N PHE A 467 -0.84 30.21 0.61
CA PHE A 467 -1.50 28.94 0.29
C PHE A 467 -1.60 27.94 1.46
N LEU A 468 -0.75 28.05 2.50
CA LEU A 468 -0.76 27.14 3.65
C LEU A 468 -2.09 27.21 4.43
N LYS A 469 -2.83 28.32 4.31
CA LYS A 469 -4.17 28.47 4.89
C LYS A 469 -5.20 27.51 4.27
N ALA A 470 -4.98 27.07 3.04
CA ALA A 470 -5.84 26.14 2.32
C ALA A 470 -5.29 24.71 2.28
N TYR A 471 -3.96 24.57 2.21
CA TYR A 471 -3.33 23.25 2.03
C TYR A 471 -1.90 23.18 2.59
N VAL A 472 -1.63 22.11 3.33
CA VAL A 472 -0.30 21.70 3.80
C VAL A 472 -0.11 20.23 3.46
N GLU A 473 1.05 19.85 2.90
CA GLU A 473 1.39 18.44 2.69
C GLU A 473 1.64 17.74 4.02
N THR A 474 1.21 16.49 4.11
CA THR A 474 1.51 15.68 5.30
C THR A 474 2.90 15.06 5.17
N VAL A 475 3.70 15.15 6.21
CA VAL A 475 5.03 14.52 6.26
C VAL A 475 4.90 12.98 6.22
N ASP A 476 5.83 12.29 5.57
CA ASP A 476 5.81 10.83 5.54
C ASP A 476 6.05 10.26 6.95
N GLU A 477 5.19 9.33 7.37
CA GLU A 477 5.17 8.78 8.73
C GLU A 477 6.48 8.10 9.15
N LEU A 478 7.18 7.47 8.20
CA LEU A 478 8.41 6.72 8.50
C LEU A 478 9.66 7.59 8.31
N ALA A 479 9.63 8.53 7.36
CA ALA A 479 10.74 9.46 7.16
C ALA A 479 10.77 10.56 8.24
N GLY A 480 9.62 10.90 8.83
CA GLY A 480 9.50 12.01 9.77
C GLY A 480 9.82 13.37 9.14
N GLY A 481 9.88 14.41 9.97
CA GLY A 481 10.12 15.79 9.55
C GLY A 481 9.06 16.77 10.05
N GLU A 482 9.29 18.05 9.80
CA GLU A 482 8.36 19.12 10.19
C GLU A 482 7.43 19.48 9.03
N ALA A 483 6.16 19.75 9.38
CA ALA A 483 5.21 20.32 8.43
C ALA A 483 5.62 21.74 8.02
N ASP A 484 5.09 22.21 6.90
CA ASP A 484 5.52 23.50 6.33
C ASP A 484 4.95 24.71 7.03
N ASP A 485 3.84 24.48 7.73
CA ASP A 485 3.17 25.43 8.61
C ASP A 485 3.65 25.31 10.05
N ALA A 486 4.60 24.40 10.34
CA ALA A 486 5.22 24.31 11.67
C ALA A 486 6.01 25.58 11.96
N GLU A 487 5.67 26.23 13.07
CA GLU A 487 6.37 27.37 13.62
C GLU A 487 7.16 26.95 14.86
N SER A 488 8.41 27.44 14.94
CA SER A 488 9.22 27.41 16.16
C SER A 488 9.57 28.86 16.45
N ARG A 489 8.85 29.48 17.39
CA ARG A 489 9.03 30.89 17.71
C ARG A 489 10.20 31.04 18.68
N LEU A 490 11.05 32.02 18.39
CA LEU A 490 12.16 32.43 19.25
C LEU A 490 11.95 33.90 19.65
N PRO A 491 12.38 34.32 20.85
CA PRO A 491 12.35 35.72 21.23
C PRO A 491 13.21 36.56 20.31
N GLN A 492 12.87 37.84 20.20
CA GLN A 492 13.78 38.83 19.62
C GLN A 492 14.96 39.01 20.59
N LEU A 493 16.16 38.72 20.09
CA LEU A 493 17.39 38.84 20.86
C LEU A 493 18.37 39.77 20.14
N THR A 494 19.30 40.33 20.90
CA THR A 494 20.38 41.16 20.37
C THR A 494 21.74 40.52 20.65
N GLN A 495 22.73 40.80 19.80
CA GLN A 495 24.08 40.32 20.02
C GLN A 495 24.64 40.87 21.35
N GLY A 496 25.27 40.00 22.14
CA GLY A 496 25.78 40.30 23.47
C GLY A 496 24.77 40.16 24.61
N GLN A 497 23.49 39.93 24.30
CA GLN A 497 22.45 39.75 25.31
C GLN A 497 22.73 38.52 26.19
N ARG A 498 22.48 38.66 27.49
CA ARG A 498 22.67 37.58 28.46
C ARG A 498 21.43 36.68 28.50
N LEU A 499 21.67 35.38 28.64
CA LEU A 499 20.62 34.37 28.80
C LEU A 499 20.91 33.55 30.04
N ASP A 500 19.88 33.35 30.85
CA ASP A 500 19.96 32.49 32.02
C ASP A 500 19.61 31.06 31.63
N VAL A 501 20.31 30.10 32.23
CA VAL A 501 20.09 28.68 32.00
C VAL A 501 19.15 28.15 33.07
N LEU A 502 17.94 27.76 32.67
CA LEU A 502 16.95 27.18 33.57
C LEU A 502 17.19 25.68 33.77
N GLU A 503 17.45 24.98 32.68
CA GLU A 503 17.63 23.53 32.67
C GLU A 503 18.69 23.13 31.65
N LEU A 504 19.49 22.12 31.99
CA LEU A 504 20.45 21.47 31.10
C LEU A 504 20.24 19.97 31.16
N THR A 505 19.90 19.41 30.02
CA THR A 505 19.60 17.99 29.87
C THR A 505 20.58 17.39 28.88
N PRO A 506 21.60 16.64 29.35
CA PRO A 506 22.36 15.75 28.49
C PRO A 506 21.39 14.81 27.78
N ASP A 507 21.45 14.78 26.45
CA ASP A 507 20.45 14.11 25.61
C ASP A 507 21.18 13.12 24.70
N GLY A 508 20.87 11.84 24.90
CA GLY A 508 21.52 10.71 24.25
C GLY A 508 20.75 10.25 23.03
N HIS A 509 21.45 10.10 21.91
CA HIS A 509 20.87 9.73 20.63
C HIS A 509 21.55 8.52 20.05
N SER A 510 20.83 7.83 19.16
CA SER A 510 21.35 6.78 18.31
C SER A 510 20.96 7.05 16.86
N THR A 511 21.88 6.84 15.93
CA THR A 511 21.56 6.90 14.51
C THR A 511 20.47 5.88 14.14
N ASN A 512 19.54 6.28 13.28
CA ASN A 512 18.44 5.43 12.84
C ASN A 512 18.74 4.77 11.49
N PRO A 513 18.33 3.51 11.29
CA PRO A 513 18.44 2.88 9.97
C PRO A 513 17.54 3.59 8.95
N PRO A 514 17.85 3.51 7.64
CA PRO A 514 17.03 4.15 6.61
C PRO A 514 15.59 3.65 6.69
N ALA A 515 14.64 4.59 6.66
CA ALA A 515 13.21 4.30 6.80
C ALA A 515 12.73 3.33 5.72
N ARG A 516 11.81 2.41 6.05
CA ARG A 516 11.15 1.58 5.05
C ARG A 516 10.28 2.42 4.13
N TYR A 517 9.92 1.84 2.99
CA TYR A 517 8.93 2.45 2.12
C TYR A 517 7.52 2.30 2.70
N THR A 518 6.73 3.36 2.61
CA THR A 518 5.26 3.30 2.63
C THR A 518 4.77 3.13 1.18
N GLU A 519 3.48 2.91 0.97
CA GLU A 519 2.93 2.98 -0.40
C GLU A 519 3.21 4.34 -1.04
N ALA A 520 3.14 5.44 -0.27
CA ALA A 520 3.41 6.79 -0.77
C ALA A 520 4.87 6.96 -1.21
N SER A 521 5.84 6.62 -0.36
CA SER A 521 7.26 6.76 -0.72
C SER A 521 7.70 5.77 -1.79
N LEU A 522 7.05 4.60 -1.93
CA LEU A 522 7.28 3.71 -3.06
C LEU A 522 6.73 4.27 -4.38
N VAL A 523 5.52 4.84 -4.39
CA VAL A 523 4.99 5.54 -5.58
C VAL A 523 5.93 6.66 -6.01
N LYS A 524 6.45 7.44 -5.05
CA LYS A 524 7.43 8.50 -5.32
C LYS A 524 8.71 7.93 -5.96
N ALA A 525 9.28 6.87 -5.39
CA ALA A 525 10.48 6.23 -5.94
C ALA A 525 10.25 5.66 -7.36
N LEU A 526 9.08 5.06 -7.62
CA LEU A 526 8.72 4.54 -8.95
C LEU A 526 8.56 5.66 -9.99
N GLU A 527 8.08 6.85 -9.59
CA GLU A 527 8.01 8.03 -10.46
C GLU A 527 9.42 8.59 -10.74
N GLU A 528 10.22 8.80 -9.70
CA GLU A 528 11.56 9.39 -9.80
C GLU A 528 12.50 8.54 -10.66
N LEU A 529 12.39 7.21 -10.56
CA LEU A 529 13.14 6.26 -11.38
C LEU A 529 12.56 6.06 -12.78
N GLY A 530 11.42 6.68 -13.13
CA GLY A 530 10.80 6.55 -14.45
C GLY A 530 10.23 5.15 -14.76
N ILE A 531 10.07 4.30 -13.76
CA ILE A 531 9.61 2.90 -13.88
C ILE A 531 8.07 2.82 -13.88
N GLY A 532 7.43 3.60 -13.00
CA GLY A 532 5.98 3.64 -12.89
C GLY A 532 5.33 4.55 -13.95
N ARG A 533 4.05 4.30 -14.22
CA ARG A 533 3.17 5.17 -15.01
C ARG A 533 1.86 5.39 -14.24
N PRO A 534 1.10 6.47 -14.50
CA PRO A 534 -0.21 6.73 -13.87
C PRO A 534 -1.14 5.50 -13.80
N SER A 535 -1.16 4.70 -14.86
CA SER A 535 -1.97 3.48 -14.97
C SER A 535 -1.43 2.28 -14.18
N THR A 536 -0.18 2.30 -13.71
CA THR A 536 0.51 1.12 -13.16
C THR A 536 0.88 1.23 -11.68
N TYR A 537 1.04 2.43 -11.11
CA TYR A 537 1.47 2.58 -9.70
C TYR A 537 0.70 1.69 -8.70
N SER A 538 -0.63 1.79 -8.72
CA SER A 538 -1.48 1.02 -7.78
C SER A 538 -1.47 -0.48 -8.05
N SER A 539 -1.42 -0.90 -9.32
CA SER A 539 -1.45 -2.31 -9.70
C SER A 539 -0.12 -3.00 -9.41
N ILE A 540 1.01 -2.30 -9.54
CA ILE A 540 2.34 -2.79 -9.12
C ILE A 540 2.32 -3.12 -7.63
N ILE A 541 1.93 -2.15 -6.80
CA ILE A 541 1.90 -2.25 -5.33
C ILE A 541 0.95 -3.37 -4.88
N LYS A 542 -0.22 -3.47 -5.53
CA LYS A 542 -1.18 -4.55 -5.26
C LYS A 542 -0.60 -5.92 -5.62
N THR A 543 0.04 -6.03 -6.78
CA THR A 543 0.54 -7.31 -7.30
C THR A 543 1.68 -7.88 -6.44
N ILE A 544 2.63 -7.05 -6.00
CA ILE A 544 3.72 -7.52 -5.14
C ILE A 544 3.21 -7.99 -3.76
N GLN A 545 2.10 -7.42 -3.27
CA GLN A 545 1.44 -7.86 -2.05
C GLN A 545 0.64 -9.15 -2.25
N ASP A 546 -0.21 -9.21 -3.27
CA ASP A 546 -1.05 -10.39 -3.57
C ASP A 546 -0.21 -11.65 -3.82
N ARG A 547 1.00 -11.48 -4.37
CA ARG A 547 1.94 -12.57 -4.67
C ARG A 547 2.83 -12.97 -3.49
N GLY A 548 2.70 -12.30 -2.34
CA GLY A 548 3.44 -12.60 -1.12
C GLY A 548 4.91 -12.19 -1.16
N TYR A 549 5.32 -11.35 -2.10
CA TYR A 549 6.67 -10.78 -2.09
C TYR A 549 6.81 -9.72 -1.00
N VAL A 550 5.74 -8.97 -0.74
CA VAL A 550 5.73 -7.86 0.20
C VAL A 550 4.50 -7.97 1.08
N HIS A 551 4.62 -7.61 2.34
CA HIS A 551 3.50 -7.47 3.26
C HIS A 551 3.57 -6.14 4.00
N LYS A 552 2.46 -5.71 4.59
CA LYS A 552 2.38 -4.46 5.36
C LYS A 552 2.53 -4.73 6.86
N LYS A 553 3.49 -4.06 7.50
CA LYS A 553 3.61 -3.95 8.97
C LYS A 553 3.30 -2.51 9.35
N GLY A 554 2.07 -2.25 9.79
CA GLY A 554 1.55 -0.88 9.89
C GLY A 554 1.43 -0.24 8.50
N SER A 555 2.06 0.91 8.30
CA SER A 555 2.17 1.60 7.00
C SER A 555 3.39 1.19 6.17
N ALA A 556 4.36 0.49 6.78
CA ALA A 556 5.60 0.06 6.14
C ALA A 556 5.41 -1.17 5.25
N LEU A 557 6.07 -1.17 4.09
CA LEU A 557 6.20 -2.30 3.19
C LEU A 557 7.45 -3.10 3.54
N VAL A 558 7.27 -4.37 3.90
CA VAL A 558 8.33 -5.29 4.32
C VAL A 558 8.44 -6.43 3.31
N PRO A 559 9.65 -6.73 2.79
CA PRO A 559 9.84 -7.86 1.89
C PRO A 559 9.77 -9.19 2.65
N SER A 560 9.24 -10.23 2.01
CA SER A 560 9.32 -11.60 2.50
C SER A 560 10.66 -12.24 2.13
N TRP A 561 11.03 -13.34 2.79
CA TRP A 561 12.22 -14.11 2.41
C TRP A 561 12.16 -14.66 0.98
N VAL A 562 10.95 -14.93 0.46
CA VAL A 562 10.75 -15.31 -0.94
C VAL A 562 11.16 -14.17 -1.88
N ALA A 563 10.89 -12.91 -1.50
CA ALA A 563 11.34 -11.75 -2.28
C ALA A 563 12.86 -11.64 -2.31
N PHE A 564 13.58 -11.93 -1.22
CA PHE A 564 15.05 -11.97 -1.25
C PHE A 564 15.56 -13.05 -2.21
N ALA A 565 15.01 -14.27 -2.16
CA ALA A 565 15.44 -15.36 -3.04
C ALA A 565 15.18 -15.05 -4.52
N VAL A 566 13.99 -14.53 -4.85
CA VAL A 566 13.66 -14.13 -6.23
C VAL A 566 14.52 -12.97 -6.69
N THR A 567 14.70 -11.92 -5.87
CA THR A 567 15.53 -10.77 -6.23
C THR A 567 16.99 -11.20 -6.40
N GLY A 568 17.55 -12.00 -5.49
CA GLY A 568 18.93 -12.51 -5.60
C GLY A 568 19.15 -13.34 -6.87
N LEU A 569 18.23 -14.26 -7.19
CA LEU A 569 18.26 -15.03 -8.45
C LEU A 569 18.28 -14.11 -9.67
N LEU A 570 17.40 -13.11 -9.69
CA LEU A 570 17.32 -12.18 -10.80
C LEU A 570 18.55 -11.27 -10.89
N GLU A 571 19.10 -10.79 -9.77
CA GLU A 571 20.31 -9.96 -9.77
C GLU A 571 21.53 -10.73 -10.29
N GLN A 572 21.73 -11.97 -9.84
CA GLN A 572 22.91 -12.77 -10.18
C GLN A 572 22.88 -13.31 -11.61
N HIS A 573 21.72 -13.75 -12.09
CA HIS A 573 21.62 -14.46 -13.37
C HIS A 573 20.91 -13.65 -14.47
N PHE A 574 20.12 -12.66 -14.09
CA PHE A 574 19.28 -11.88 -15.01
C PHE A 574 19.33 -10.38 -14.71
N GLY A 575 20.47 -9.87 -14.21
CA GLY A 575 20.56 -8.54 -13.60
C GLY A 575 19.97 -7.41 -14.45
N ARG A 576 20.13 -7.49 -15.77
CA ARG A 576 19.54 -6.57 -16.75
C ARG A 576 18.02 -6.47 -16.64
N LEU A 577 17.32 -7.57 -16.37
CA LEU A 577 15.85 -7.61 -16.26
C LEU A 577 15.29 -6.96 -15.00
N VAL A 578 16.14 -6.65 -14.02
CA VAL A 578 15.77 -5.98 -12.77
C VAL A 578 16.55 -4.68 -12.56
N ASP A 579 17.27 -4.24 -13.59
CA ASP A 579 17.97 -2.97 -13.60
C ASP A 579 16.99 -1.80 -13.70
N TYR A 580 17.27 -0.74 -12.95
CA TYR A 580 16.39 0.41 -12.82
C TYR A 580 16.37 1.24 -14.10
N ASP A 581 17.56 1.54 -14.63
CA ASP A 581 17.72 2.36 -15.83
C ASP A 581 17.22 1.62 -17.07
N PHE A 582 17.46 0.31 -17.17
CA PHE A 582 16.90 -0.51 -18.24
C PHE A 582 15.37 -0.49 -18.23
N THR A 583 14.75 -0.64 -17.05
CA THR A 583 13.29 -0.66 -16.96
C THR A 583 12.69 0.70 -17.31
N ALA A 584 13.36 1.79 -16.92
CA ALA A 584 12.97 3.15 -17.30
C ALA A 584 13.09 3.37 -18.82
N ALA A 585 14.21 2.96 -19.42
CA ALA A 585 14.45 3.05 -20.85
C ALA A 585 13.40 2.30 -21.67
N MET A 586 13.00 1.11 -21.25
CA MET A 586 11.94 0.36 -21.92
C MET A 586 10.59 1.08 -21.88
N GLU A 587 10.25 1.76 -20.78
CA GLU A 587 9.01 2.54 -20.72
C GLU A 587 9.10 3.78 -21.63
N ASP A 588 10.28 4.37 -21.79
CA ASP A 588 10.52 5.49 -22.71
C ASP A 588 10.48 5.04 -24.18
N GLU A 589 10.94 3.83 -24.49
CA GLU A 589 10.80 3.22 -25.81
C GLU A 589 9.33 2.90 -26.15
N LEU A 590 8.53 2.47 -25.16
CA LEU A 590 7.07 2.32 -25.32
C LEU A 590 6.39 3.68 -25.58
N ASP A 591 6.88 4.76 -24.96
CA ASP A 591 6.40 6.12 -25.22
C ASP A 591 6.85 6.63 -26.62
N ALA A 592 8.01 6.19 -27.12
CA ALA A 592 8.45 6.44 -28.49
C ALA A 592 7.54 5.75 -29.53
N ILE A 593 7.11 4.51 -29.28
CA ILE A 593 6.10 3.82 -30.11
C ILE A 593 4.78 4.60 -30.09
N ALA A 594 4.36 5.04 -28.90
CA ALA A 594 3.12 5.80 -28.71
C ALA A 594 3.11 7.18 -29.40
N THR A 595 4.26 7.64 -29.89
CA THR A 595 4.43 8.91 -30.62
C THR A 595 4.85 8.70 -32.07
N GLY A 596 4.82 7.45 -32.57
CA GLY A 596 5.18 7.08 -33.94
C GLY A 596 6.69 7.16 -34.25
N ASN A 597 7.53 7.29 -33.22
CA ASN A 597 8.99 7.43 -33.36
C ASN A 597 9.75 6.09 -33.30
N GLU A 598 9.07 4.98 -33.01
CA GLU A 598 9.58 3.61 -33.01
C GLU A 598 8.48 2.65 -33.46
N GLN A 599 8.84 1.53 -34.11
CA GLN A 599 7.89 0.55 -34.60
C GLN A 599 7.76 -0.64 -33.64
N ARG A 600 6.51 -1.01 -33.27
CA ARG A 600 6.17 -2.16 -32.42
C ARG A 600 6.97 -3.42 -32.77
N THR A 601 6.93 -3.84 -34.03
CA THR A 601 7.55 -5.10 -34.49
C THR A 601 9.07 -5.05 -34.39
N ASN A 602 9.71 -3.92 -34.70
CA ASN A 602 11.16 -3.78 -34.59
C ASN A 602 11.60 -3.88 -33.14
N TRP A 603 10.92 -3.16 -32.25
CA TRP A 603 11.21 -3.17 -30.83
C TRP A 603 11.06 -4.59 -30.22
N LEU A 604 9.95 -5.29 -30.52
CA LEU A 604 9.72 -6.65 -30.04
C LEU A 604 10.77 -7.65 -30.56
N ASN A 605 11.16 -7.54 -31.83
CA ASN A 605 12.22 -8.36 -32.42
C ASN A 605 13.56 -8.14 -31.71
N ASN A 606 13.99 -6.88 -31.58
CA ASN A 606 15.23 -6.52 -30.90
C ASN A 606 15.21 -7.01 -29.44
N PHE A 607 14.12 -6.81 -28.70
CA PHE A 607 14.02 -7.24 -27.32
C PHE A 607 14.04 -8.77 -27.16
N TYR A 608 13.31 -9.51 -27.99
CA TYR A 608 13.12 -10.96 -27.79
C TYR A 608 14.24 -11.80 -28.42
N PHE A 609 14.67 -11.46 -29.64
CA PHE A 609 15.69 -12.20 -30.40
C PHE A 609 17.08 -11.55 -30.36
N GLY A 610 17.17 -10.28 -29.97
CA GLY A 610 18.40 -9.52 -29.94
C GLY A 610 18.58 -8.66 -31.19
N GLY A 611 19.41 -7.62 -31.08
CA GLY A 611 19.71 -6.71 -32.18
C GLY A 611 20.76 -5.66 -31.81
N GLU A 612 21.06 -4.76 -32.74
CA GLU A 612 22.04 -3.67 -32.56
C GLU A 612 21.42 -2.36 -32.02
N HIS A 613 20.09 -2.30 -31.94
CA HIS A 613 19.35 -1.14 -31.46
C HIS A 613 19.05 -1.25 -29.94
N GLY A 614 18.81 -0.10 -29.31
CA GLY A 614 18.55 0.04 -27.87
C GLY A 614 19.77 0.49 -27.06
N VAL A 615 19.53 0.80 -25.79
CA VAL A 615 20.56 1.25 -24.83
C VAL A 615 21.72 0.26 -24.75
N ALA A 616 22.94 0.75 -24.55
CA ALA A 616 24.12 -0.07 -24.35
C ALA A 616 23.89 -1.11 -23.24
N ASP A 617 24.39 -2.33 -23.44
CA ASP A 617 24.23 -3.47 -22.52
C ASP A 617 22.79 -3.88 -22.20
N SER A 618 21.79 -3.38 -22.93
CA SER A 618 20.39 -3.82 -22.81
C SER A 618 20.20 -5.29 -23.17
N VAL A 619 19.03 -5.84 -22.84
CA VAL A 619 18.63 -7.21 -23.25
C VAL A 619 18.72 -7.39 -24.77
N ALA A 620 18.30 -6.39 -25.54
CA ALA A 620 18.39 -6.41 -27.00
C ALA A 620 19.85 -6.53 -27.47
N ARG A 621 20.73 -5.67 -26.96
CA ARG A 621 22.17 -5.66 -27.28
C ARG A 621 22.91 -6.89 -26.75
N SER A 622 22.32 -7.63 -25.82
CA SER A 622 22.88 -8.86 -25.23
C SER A 622 22.40 -10.14 -25.92
N GLY A 623 21.73 -10.04 -27.07
CA GLY A 623 21.26 -11.18 -27.85
C GLY A 623 19.83 -11.64 -27.53
N GLY A 624 19.03 -10.79 -26.88
CA GLY A 624 17.59 -10.98 -26.71
C GLY A 624 17.18 -11.81 -25.49
N LEU A 625 15.92 -11.61 -25.05
CA LEU A 625 15.34 -12.30 -23.89
C LEU A 625 15.38 -13.82 -24.04
N LYS A 626 15.06 -14.36 -25.23
CA LYS A 626 15.00 -15.80 -25.48
C LYS A 626 16.35 -16.46 -25.23
N LYS A 627 17.43 -15.83 -25.70
CA LYS A 627 18.80 -16.30 -25.47
C LYS A 627 19.18 -16.14 -23.99
N LEU A 628 18.90 -14.98 -23.40
CA LEU A 628 19.22 -14.66 -22.01
C LEU A 628 18.61 -15.64 -21.00
N VAL A 629 17.36 -16.06 -21.22
CA VAL A 629 16.67 -17.04 -20.36
C VAL A 629 17.07 -18.49 -20.71
N GLY A 630 17.42 -18.74 -21.97
CA GLY A 630 17.87 -20.05 -22.45
C GLY A 630 19.26 -20.46 -21.97
N VAL A 631 20.06 -19.55 -21.38
CA VAL A 631 21.41 -19.87 -20.91
C VAL A 631 21.38 -20.69 -19.62
N ASN A 632 22.07 -21.84 -19.66
CA ASN A 632 22.49 -22.74 -18.59
C ASN A 632 21.72 -22.72 -17.25
N LEU A 633 20.41 -22.94 -17.30
CA LEU A 633 19.56 -23.19 -16.12
C LEU A 633 20.11 -24.31 -15.22
N GLU A 634 20.83 -25.28 -15.78
CA GLU A 634 21.44 -26.38 -15.02
C GLU A 634 22.54 -25.89 -14.08
N GLY A 635 23.27 -24.83 -14.45
CA GLY A 635 24.33 -24.24 -13.63
C GLY A 635 23.84 -23.37 -12.46
N ILE A 636 22.54 -23.08 -12.38
CA ILE A 636 21.97 -22.32 -11.25
C ILE A 636 21.67 -23.29 -10.10
N ASP A 637 22.41 -23.21 -8.99
CA ASP A 637 22.11 -24.03 -7.81
C ASP A 637 20.87 -23.48 -7.07
N ALA A 638 19.76 -24.22 -7.13
CA ALA A 638 18.54 -23.87 -6.41
C ALA A 638 18.76 -23.84 -4.89
N ARG A 639 19.69 -24.67 -4.37
CA ARG A 639 20.02 -24.65 -2.95
C ARG A 639 20.66 -23.32 -2.56
N GLU A 640 21.59 -22.80 -3.34
CA GLU A 640 22.21 -21.49 -3.10
C GLU A 640 21.19 -20.36 -3.23
N VAL A 641 20.38 -20.35 -4.29
CA VAL A 641 19.32 -19.34 -4.52
C VAL A 641 18.35 -19.24 -3.36
N ASN A 642 17.94 -20.38 -2.79
CA ASN A 642 17.05 -20.43 -1.65
C ASN A 642 17.76 -20.22 -0.30
N SER A 643 19.01 -19.74 -0.28
CA SER A 643 19.82 -19.53 0.93
C SER A 643 20.31 -18.10 1.05
N ILE A 644 19.60 -17.33 1.85
CA ILE A 644 19.95 -15.94 2.10
C ILE A 644 20.94 -15.91 3.26
N LYS A 645 22.21 -15.62 2.99
CA LYS A 645 23.21 -15.40 4.05
C LYS A 645 22.83 -14.16 4.84
N LEU A 646 22.80 -14.27 6.17
CA LEU A 646 22.56 -13.14 7.07
C LEU A 646 23.88 -12.57 7.59
N PHE A 647 24.63 -13.40 8.32
CA PHE A 647 25.88 -13.09 9.00
C PHE A 647 26.60 -14.41 9.34
N ASP A 648 27.79 -14.29 9.90
CA ASP A 648 28.50 -15.39 10.54
C ASP A 648 28.29 -15.27 12.07
N ASP A 649 28.19 -16.40 12.78
CA ASP A 649 28.08 -16.40 14.23
C ASP A 649 29.44 -16.20 14.92
N ASP A 650 29.46 -16.18 16.26
CA ASP A 650 30.69 -15.96 17.04
C ASP A 650 31.78 -17.03 16.82
N GLN A 651 31.42 -18.18 16.24
CA GLN A 651 32.36 -19.25 15.86
C GLN A 651 32.75 -19.18 14.38
N GLY A 652 32.37 -18.12 13.67
CA GLY A 652 32.64 -17.92 12.24
C GLY A 652 31.80 -18.81 11.33
N ARG A 653 30.71 -19.41 11.83
CA ARG A 653 29.85 -20.30 11.03
C ARG A 653 28.78 -19.47 10.32
N PRO A 654 28.57 -19.66 9.01
CA PRO A 654 27.58 -18.88 8.28
C PRO A 654 26.15 -19.29 8.65
N VAL A 655 25.33 -18.28 8.95
CA VAL A 655 23.91 -18.43 9.24
C VAL A 655 23.09 -18.01 8.03
N TYR A 656 22.21 -18.89 7.58
CA TYR A 656 21.34 -18.67 6.42
C TYR A 656 19.87 -18.72 6.79
N VAL A 657 19.06 -17.92 6.10
CA VAL A 657 17.62 -18.22 5.96
C VAL A 657 17.43 -19.08 4.72
N ARG A 658 16.82 -20.25 4.91
CA ARG A 658 16.43 -21.16 3.84
C ARG A 658 14.95 -20.95 3.49
N VAL A 659 14.65 -20.70 2.22
CA VAL A 659 13.27 -20.61 1.72
C VAL A 659 12.81 -21.99 1.28
N GLY A 660 12.20 -22.75 2.20
CA GLY A 660 11.71 -24.09 1.95
C GLY A 660 10.25 -24.16 1.50
N LYS A 661 9.82 -25.35 1.04
CA LYS A 661 8.42 -25.64 0.68
C LYS A 661 7.41 -25.36 1.81
N ASN A 662 7.86 -25.53 3.06
CA ASN A 662 7.04 -25.35 4.25
C ASN A 662 7.11 -23.95 4.86
N GLY A 663 7.92 -23.06 4.30
CA GLY A 663 8.18 -21.72 4.84
C GLY A 663 9.68 -21.44 5.04
N PRO A 664 10.01 -20.21 5.46
CA PRO A 664 11.37 -19.82 5.81
C PRO A 664 11.82 -20.45 7.14
N TYR A 665 13.09 -20.82 7.23
CA TYR A 665 13.72 -21.31 8.47
C TYR A 665 15.21 -20.93 8.49
N LEU A 666 15.78 -20.74 9.68
CA LEU A 666 17.20 -20.59 9.89
C LEU A 666 17.92 -21.93 9.75
N GLU A 667 19.12 -21.90 9.17
CA GLU A 667 20.03 -23.04 9.13
C GLU A 667 21.47 -22.57 9.31
N ARG A 668 22.23 -23.27 10.15
CA ARG A 668 23.69 -23.23 10.20
C ARG A 668 24.25 -24.64 10.26
N THR A 669 25.51 -24.81 9.88
CA THR A 669 26.21 -26.09 10.01
C THR A 669 27.00 -26.11 11.32
N ILE A 670 26.74 -27.10 12.17
CA ILE A 670 27.47 -27.36 13.41
C ILE A 670 28.22 -28.69 13.32
N VAL A 671 29.18 -28.92 14.21
CA VAL A 671 29.84 -30.23 14.35
C VAL A 671 29.01 -31.08 15.31
N GLY A 672 28.57 -32.26 14.85
CA GLY A 672 27.83 -33.22 15.68
C GLY A 672 28.71 -33.88 16.73
N GLU A 673 28.08 -34.63 17.65
CA GLU A 673 28.80 -35.42 18.67
C GLU A 673 29.73 -36.49 18.04
N ASP A 674 29.44 -36.88 16.80
CA ASP A 674 30.20 -37.78 15.95
C ASP A 674 31.35 -37.09 15.17
N GLY A 675 31.50 -35.77 15.29
CA GLY A 675 32.49 -34.98 14.55
C GLY A 675 32.07 -34.60 13.13
N GLU A 676 30.89 -35.02 12.67
CA GLU A 676 30.40 -34.77 11.30
C GLU A 676 29.61 -33.46 11.18
N PRO A 677 29.60 -32.79 10.01
CA PRO A 677 28.82 -31.57 9.82
C PRO A 677 27.31 -31.87 9.83
N LYS A 678 26.58 -31.29 10.79
CA LYS A 678 25.13 -31.44 10.95
C LYS A 678 24.42 -30.09 10.83
N PRO A 679 23.31 -29.98 10.07
CA PRO A 679 22.54 -28.75 10.02
C PRO A 679 21.72 -28.56 11.31
N GLN A 680 21.98 -27.48 12.04
CA GLN A 680 21.08 -26.99 13.08
C GLN A 680 20.06 -26.05 12.43
N ARG A 681 18.77 -26.20 12.78
CA ARG A 681 17.67 -25.43 12.18
C ARG A 681 16.73 -24.87 13.24
N ALA A 682 16.14 -23.72 12.93
CA ALA A 682 15.05 -23.13 13.69
C ALA A 682 14.01 -22.54 12.71
N ASN A 683 12.72 -22.74 12.97
CA ASN A 683 11.67 -22.18 12.11
C ASN A 683 11.58 -20.66 12.29
N LEU A 684 11.22 -19.94 11.23
CA LEU A 684 10.94 -18.51 11.31
C LEU A 684 9.43 -18.27 11.24
N ASN A 685 8.96 -17.37 12.11
CA ASN A 685 7.58 -16.88 12.05
C ASN A 685 7.46 -15.72 11.05
N ASP A 686 6.25 -15.49 10.54
CA ASP A 686 5.98 -14.40 9.59
C ASP A 686 5.96 -13.00 10.27
N SER A 687 6.02 -12.93 11.60
CA SER A 687 6.00 -11.66 12.35
C SER A 687 7.35 -10.98 12.48
N LEU A 688 8.44 -11.76 12.43
CA LEU A 688 9.81 -11.27 12.53
C LEU A 688 10.24 -10.69 11.18
N THR A 689 10.58 -9.41 11.15
CA THR A 689 11.06 -8.78 9.90
C THR A 689 12.53 -9.10 9.64
N PRO A 690 12.99 -9.04 8.37
CA PRO A 690 14.35 -9.40 8.03
C PRO A 690 15.46 -8.65 8.81
N ASP A 691 15.27 -7.36 9.09
CA ASP A 691 16.22 -6.57 9.92
C ASP A 691 16.15 -6.86 11.42
N GLU A 692 15.04 -7.39 11.93
CA GLU A 692 14.85 -7.76 13.34
C GLU A 692 15.52 -9.12 13.65
N LEU A 693 15.86 -9.89 12.62
CA LEU A 693 16.56 -11.16 12.76
C LEU A 693 18.06 -10.93 12.93
N THR A 694 18.45 -10.48 14.12
CA THR A 694 19.85 -10.27 14.53
C THR A 694 20.52 -11.59 14.95
N LEU A 695 21.84 -11.55 15.21
CA LEU A 695 22.56 -12.73 15.72
C LEU A 695 22.00 -13.20 17.06
N GLU A 696 21.68 -12.28 17.96
CA GLU A 696 21.10 -12.59 19.27
C GLU A 696 19.76 -13.31 19.13
N VAL A 697 18.90 -12.83 18.21
CA VAL A 697 17.61 -13.47 17.92
C VAL A 697 17.82 -14.84 17.27
N ALA A 698 18.78 -14.97 16.35
CA ALA A 698 19.10 -16.25 15.72
C ALA A 698 19.57 -17.29 16.74
N GLU A 699 20.43 -16.92 17.70
CA GLU A 699 20.87 -17.84 18.77
C GLU A 699 19.73 -18.25 19.69
N GLN A 700 18.83 -17.31 20.05
CA GLN A 700 17.62 -17.64 20.82
C GLN A 700 16.74 -18.67 20.09
N LEU A 701 16.58 -18.50 18.78
CA LEU A 701 15.82 -19.42 17.94
C LEU A 701 16.52 -20.79 17.83
N PHE A 702 17.85 -20.82 17.65
CA PHE A 702 18.61 -22.07 17.61
C PHE A 702 18.65 -22.82 18.94
N ALA A 703 18.55 -22.11 20.07
CA ALA A 703 18.45 -22.70 21.39
C ALA A 703 17.11 -23.41 21.63
N THR A 704 16.08 -23.12 20.83
CA THR A 704 14.79 -23.79 20.92
C THR A 704 14.90 -25.23 20.39
N PRO A 705 14.67 -26.27 21.22
CA PRO A 705 14.82 -27.66 20.78
C PRO A 705 13.84 -28.02 19.66
N GLN A 706 14.30 -28.68 18.60
CA GLN A 706 13.43 -29.17 17.52
C GLN A 706 12.41 -30.23 18.00
N GLU A 707 12.78 -30.98 19.04
CA GLU A 707 11.93 -31.98 19.70
C GLU A 707 10.88 -31.34 20.62
N GLY A 708 10.97 -30.01 20.84
CA GLY A 708 10.12 -29.28 21.76
C GLY A 708 10.56 -29.44 23.21
N ARG A 709 9.97 -28.64 24.10
CA ARG A 709 10.11 -28.79 25.55
C ARG A 709 9.12 -29.84 26.05
N SER A 710 9.61 -30.91 26.65
CA SER A 710 8.74 -31.90 27.32
C SER A 710 8.01 -31.23 28.48
N LEU A 711 6.70 -31.42 28.53
CA LEU A 711 5.82 -30.89 29.58
C LEU A 711 5.46 -31.99 30.59
N GLY A 712 5.65 -33.26 30.25
CA GLY A 712 5.29 -34.42 31.08
C GLY A 712 4.42 -35.43 30.31
N VAL A 713 3.83 -36.38 31.04
CA VAL A 713 3.02 -37.47 30.48
C VAL A 713 1.54 -37.21 30.73
N ASP A 714 0.71 -37.32 29.70
CA ASP A 714 -0.75 -37.27 29.83
C ASP A 714 -1.24 -38.49 30.64
N PRO A 715 -1.86 -38.31 31.82
CA PRO A 715 -2.31 -39.42 32.65
C PRO A 715 -3.43 -40.25 32.03
N GLU A 716 -4.20 -39.73 31.06
CA GLU A 716 -5.27 -40.47 30.40
C GLU A 716 -4.75 -41.41 29.31
N THR A 717 -3.76 -40.97 28.55
CA THR A 717 -3.24 -41.72 27.38
C THR A 717 -1.89 -42.37 27.62
N GLY A 718 -1.14 -41.94 28.63
CA GLY A 718 0.23 -42.36 28.88
C GLY A 718 1.25 -41.79 27.87
N HIS A 719 0.83 -40.86 26.99
CA HIS A 719 1.69 -40.26 25.98
C HIS A 719 2.44 -39.04 26.53
N GLU A 720 3.70 -38.87 26.12
CA GLU A 720 4.46 -37.67 26.44
C GLU A 720 3.89 -36.46 25.66
N ILE A 721 3.74 -35.33 26.34
CA ILE A 721 3.29 -34.06 25.76
C ILE A 721 4.47 -33.11 25.65
N VAL A 722 4.67 -32.56 24.45
CA VAL A 722 5.76 -31.62 24.15
C VAL A 722 5.21 -30.30 23.61
N ALA A 723 5.83 -29.18 24.02
CA ALA A 723 5.61 -27.87 23.45
C ALA A 723 6.64 -27.57 22.37
N LYS A 724 6.20 -27.30 21.15
CA LYS A 724 7.05 -27.06 19.96
C LYS A 724 6.73 -25.71 19.34
N ASP A 725 7.68 -25.17 18.59
CA ASP A 725 7.41 -24.04 17.70
C ASP A 725 7.28 -24.49 16.25
N GLY A 726 6.11 -24.22 15.67
CA GLY A 726 5.72 -24.70 14.35
C GLY A 726 5.45 -23.57 13.38
N ARG A 727 5.18 -23.93 12.12
CA ARG A 727 4.88 -22.95 11.06
C ARG A 727 3.77 -21.94 11.42
N TYR A 728 2.79 -22.36 12.20
CA TYR A 728 1.63 -21.54 12.56
C TYR A 728 1.77 -20.87 13.95
N GLY A 729 2.97 -20.94 14.53
CA GLY A 729 3.28 -20.49 15.88
C GLY A 729 3.45 -21.65 16.87
N PRO A 730 3.66 -21.33 18.15
CA PRO A 730 3.82 -22.29 19.23
C PRO A 730 2.61 -23.23 19.36
N TYR A 731 2.86 -24.52 19.55
CA TYR A 731 1.82 -25.54 19.73
C TYR A 731 2.29 -26.64 20.69
N VAL A 732 1.33 -27.35 21.27
CA VAL A 732 1.57 -28.59 22.01
C VAL A 732 1.14 -29.78 21.17
N THR A 733 1.83 -30.90 21.32
CA THR A 733 1.49 -32.17 20.66
C THR A 733 1.82 -33.33 21.56
N GLU A 734 1.05 -34.41 21.44
CA GLU A 734 1.45 -35.70 22.03
C GLU A 734 2.50 -36.40 21.15
N VAL A 735 3.35 -37.20 21.78
CA VAL A 735 4.33 -38.07 21.15
C VAL A 735 3.76 -39.50 21.16
N LEU A 736 3.50 -40.03 19.96
CA LEU A 736 3.02 -41.40 19.80
C LEU A 736 4.20 -42.38 19.69
N PRO A 737 4.09 -43.60 20.26
CA PRO A 737 5.12 -44.62 20.10
C PRO A 737 5.30 -45.02 18.63
N GLU A 738 6.54 -45.27 18.21
CA GLU A 738 6.82 -45.76 16.86
C GLU A 738 6.19 -47.16 16.66
N PRO A 739 5.51 -47.41 15.53
CA PRO A 739 4.99 -48.74 15.25
C PRO A 739 6.17 -49.73 15.15
N PRO A 740 6.03 -50.97 15.69
CA PRO A 740 7.09 -51.95 15.62
C PRO A 740 7.48 -52.22 14.15
N PRO A 741 8.76 -52.54 13.87
CA PRO A 741 9.17 -52.93 12.53
C PRO A 741 8.34 -54.14 12.09
N GLU A 742 7.73 -54.09 10.91
CA GLU A 742 7.16 -55.29 10.29
C GLU A 742 8.31 -56.27 10.02
N GLU A 743 8.44 -57.31 10.83
CA GLU A 743 9.26 -58.48 10.49
C GLU A 743 8.60 -59.19 9.30
N GLY A 744 9.23 -59.10 8.13
CA GLY A 744 8.86 -59.91 6.99
C GLY A 744 9.28 -61.38 7.22
N PRO A 745 8.49 -62.37 6.76
CA PRO A 745 8.90 -63.76 6.79
C PRO A 745 9.94 -63.97 5.68
N ASP A 746 11.20 -63.78 6.03
CA ASP A 746 12.38 -64.50 5.53
C ASP A 746 13.63 -63.71 5.89
N GLY A 747 14.50 -64.31 6.70
CA GLY A 747 15.77 -63.73 7.13
C GLY A 747 16.68 -63.45 5.93
N GLY A 748 16.77 -62.18 5.53
CA GLY A 748 17.65 -61.69 4.49
C GLY A 748 17.99 -60.21 4.69
N SER A 749 19.28 -59.90 4.60
CA SER A 749 19.93 -58.61 4.91
C SER A 749 19.18 -57.32 4.52
N ALA A 750 19.13 -56.39 5.47
CA ALA A 750 18.49 -55.08 5.37
C ALA A 750 19.07 -54.17 4.26
N ALA A 751 18.19 -53.64 3.41
CA ALA A 751 18.43 -52.44 2.61
C ALA A 751 17.79 -51.21 3.31
N PRO A 752 18.36 -50.00 3.20
CA PRO A 752 17.83 -48.82 3.89
C PRO A 752 16.44 -48.43 3.34
N ALA A 753 15.49 -48.24 4.24
CA ALA A 753 14.11 -47.91 3.91
C ALA A 753 13.99 -46.55 3.15
N LYS A 754 13.29 -46.58 2.01
CA LYS A 754 12.88 -45.38 1.26
C LYS A 754 11.89 -44.54 2.09
N LYS A 755 12.28 -43.31 2.46
CA LYS A 755 11.39 -42.27 3.02
C LYS A 755 10.27 -41.93 2.03
N GLY A 756 9.03 -42.38 2.29
CA GLY A 756 7.90 -42.02 1.43
C GLY A 756 6.52 -42.62 1.74
N LYS A 757 6.40 -43.64 2.60
CA LYS A 757 5.07 -44.13 3.02
C LYS A 757 4.49 -43.19 4.10
N LYS A 758 3.28 -42.66 3.87
CA LYS A 758 2.49 -42.00 4.93
C LYS A 758 2.31 -42.98 6.09
N PRO A 759 2.53 -42.57 7.36
CA PRO A 759 2.27 -43.45 8.49
C PRO A 759 0.78 -43.81 8.52
N THR A 760 0.49 -45.10 8.61
CA THR A 760 -0.87 -45.69 8.70
C THR A 760 -1.41 -45.72 10.13
N GLY A 761 -0.77 -45.02 11.07
CA GLY A 761 -1.17 -44.93 12.48
C GLY A 761 -2.07 -43.72 12.81
N PRO A 762 -2.62 -43.66 14.04
CA PRO A 762 -3.36 -42.50 14.53
C PRO A 762 -2.48 -41.24 14.45
N LYS A 763 -3.10 -40.09 14.15
CA LYS A 763 -2.38 -38.81 14.13
C LYS A 763 -2.26 -38.29 15.57
N PRO A 764 -1.12 -37.70 15.96
CA PRO A 764 -0.99 -37.11 17.28
C PRO A 764 -1.98 -35.95 17.42
N ARG A 765 -2.62 -35.84 18.59
CA ARG A 765 -3.39 -34.66 18.99
C ARG A 765 -2.45 -33.46 19.08
N THR A 766 -2.92 -32.32 18.58
CA THR A 766 -2.17 -31.06 18.57
C THR A 766 -3.06 -29.89 19.00
N GLY A 767 -2.53 -28.96 19.79
CA GLY A 767 -3.23 -27.73 20.18
C GLY A 767 -2.32 -26.50 20.06
N SER A 768 -2.77 -25.45 19.37
CA SER A 768 -2.01 -24.18 19.30
C SER A 768 -2.05 -23.44 20.63
N LEU A 769 -0.94 -22.84 21.04
CA LEU A 769 -0.90 -21.97 22.21
C LEU A 769 -1.83 -20.76 22.02
N LEU A 770 -2.42 -20.30 23.12
CA LEU A 770 -3.21 -19.08 23.15
C LEU A 770 -2.31 -17.84 23.14
N ARG A 771 -2.86 -16.67 22.81
CA ARG A 771 -2.06 -15.43 22.74
C ARG A 771 -1.40 -15.06 24.08
N THR A 772 -1.99 -15.49 25.19
CA THR A 772 -1.49 -15.24 26.55
C THR A 772 -0.49 -16.28 27.03
N MET A 773 -0.26 -17.36 26.28
CA MET A 773 0.63 -18.46 26.65
C MET A 773 1.99 -18.30 25.98
N ASP A 774 3.05 -18.63 26.72
CA ASP A 774 4.43 -18.61 26.24
C ASP A 774 5.01 -20.03 26.21
N LEU A 775 5.86 -20.30 25.21
CA LEU A 775 6.45 -21.62 24.98
C LEU A 775 7.34 -22.09 26.16
N GLN A 776 8.02 -21.15 26.81
CA GLN A 776 8.90 -21.43 27.95
C GLN A 776 8.13 -21.63 29.26
N THR A 777 6.95 -21.01 29.41
CA THR A 777 6.20 -21.05 30.67
C THR A 777 4.99 -21.98 30.68
N ILE A 778 4.52 -22.46 29.52
CA ILE A 778 3.35 -23.34 29.43
C ILE A 778 3.48 -24.59 30.31
N THR A 779 2.39 -24.97 30.99
CA THR A 779 2.37 -26.15 31.87
C THR A 779 1.73 -27.36 31.17
N LEU A 780 1.93 -28.57 31.73
CA LEU A 780 1.21 -29.77 31.28
C LEU A 780 -0.30 -29.60 31.36
N GLU A 781 -0.80 -28.94 32.40
CA GLU A 781 -2.23 -28.70 32.60
C GLU A 781 -2.81 -27.83 31.48
N ASP A 782 -2.12 -26.75 31.12
CA ASP A 782 -2.50 -25.90 29.99
C ASP A 782 -2.46 -26.67 28.68
N ALA A 783 -1.44 -27.50 28.46
CA ALA A 783 -1.30 -28.30 27.26
C ALA A 783 -2.44 -29.31 27.10
N LEU A 784 -2.84 -30.00 28.16
CA LEU A 784 -3.97 -30.93 28.15
C LEU A 784 -5.30 -30.20 27.85
N LYS A 785 -5.49 -28.99 28.38
CA LYS A 785 -6.63 -28.14 28.01
C LYS A 785 -6.63 -27.84 26.51
N LEU A 786 -5.48 -27.48 25.93
CA LEU A 786 -5.37 -27.22 24.49
C LEU A 786 -5.63 -28.48 23.64
N LEU A 787 -5.15 -29.65 24.08
CA LEU A 787 -5.34 -30.93 23.40
C LEU A 787 -6.78 -31.47 23.48
N SER A 788 -7.59 -30.94 24.41
CA SER A 788 -9.04 -31.22 24.48
C SER A 788 -9.87 -30.50 23.41
N LEU A 789 -9.25 -29.58 22.64
CA LEU A 789 -9.90 -28.88 21.54
C LEU A 789 -9.77 -29.67 20.23
N PRO A 790 -10.83 -29.75 19.38
CA PRO A 790 -12.13 -29.09 19.51
C PRO A 790 -13.03 -29.70 20.61
N ARG A 791 -13.56 -28.86 21.50
CA ARG A 791 -14.48 -29.29 22.56
C ARG A 791 -15.91 -29.34 22.03
N VAL A 792 -16.59 -30.47 22.16
CA VAL A 792 -18.02 -30.57 21.85
C VAL A 792 -18.81 -29.86 22.96
N VAL A 793 -19.50 -28.77 22.61
CA VAL A 793 -20.34 -27.99 23.53
C VAL A 793 -21.70 -28.66 23.73
N GLY A 794 -22.20 -29.34 22.69
CA GLY A 794 -23.45 -30.10 22.70
C GLY A 794 -24.02 -30.27 21.29
N VAL A 795 -25.17 -30.93 21.19
CA VAL A 795 -25.92 -31.10 19.93
C VAL A 795 -27.03 -30.07 19.87
N ASP A 796 -27.14 -29.37 18.75
CA ASP A 796 -28.25 -28.45 18.53
C ASP A 796 -29.58 -29.21 18.41
N PRO A 797 -30.56 -28.99 19.31
CA PRO A 797 -31.84 -29.70 19.27
C PRO A 797 -32.67 -29.46 17.99
N GLN A 798 -32.43 -28.35 17.28
CA GLN A 798 -33.20 -27.98 16.09
C GLN A 798 -32.63 -28.60 14.80
N THR A 799 -31.32 -28.74 14.71
CA THR A 799 -30.64 -29.23 13.50
C THR A 799 -30.05 -30.63 13.65
N GLY A 800 -29.87 -31.11 14.88
CA GLY A 800 -29.15 -32.35 15.18
C GLY A 800 -27.64 -32.28 14.93
N GLU A 801 -27.10 -31.09 14.62
CA GLU A 801 -25.67 -30.90 14.35
C GLU A 801 -24.90 -30.65 15.65
N GLU A 802 -23.71 -31.25 15.76
CA GLU A 802 -22.78 -30.98 16.85
C GLU A 802 -22.23 -29.55 16.77
N ILE A 803 -22.19 -28.88 17.92
CA ILE A 803 -21.55 -27.59 18.10
C ILE A 803 -20.19 -27.82 18.78
N THR A 804 -19.11 -27.44 18.10
CA THR A 804 -17.76 -27.48 18.66
C THR A 804 -17.19 -26.09 18.92
N ALA A 805 -16.47 -25.93 20.03
CA ALA A 805 -15.68 -24.76 20.35
C ALA A 805 -14.19 -25.06 20.09
N GLN A 806 -13.51 -24.16 19.37
CA GLN A 806 -12.11 -24.34 18.98
C GLN A 806 -11.43 -23.02 18.64
N ASN A 807 -10.09 -23.03 18.64
CA ASN A 807 -9.30 -21.88 18.22
C ASN A 807 -8.94 -21.99 16.73
N GLY A 808 -8.84 -20.86 16.04
CA GLY A 808 -8.43 -20.80 14.65
C GLY A 808 -7.53 -19.59 14.38
N ARG A 809 -7.08 -19.44 13.13
CA ARG A 809 -6.20 -18.32 12.71
C ARG A 809 -6.71 -16.93 13.11
N TYR A 810 -8.01 -16.75 13.24
CA TYR A 810 -8.66 -15.47 13.55
C TYR A 810 -9.18 -15.38 14.98
N GLY A 811 -8.75 -16.29 15.87
CA GLY A 811 -9.19 -16.37 17.25
C GLY A 811 -10.27 -17.45 17.50
N PRO A 812 -10.83 -17.47 18.72
CA PRO A 812 -11.75 -18.52 19.19
C PRO A 812 -13.09 -18.45 18.46
N TYR A 813 -13.68 -19.60 18.15
CA TYR A 813 -14.97 -19.67 17.44
C TYR A 813 -15.74 -20.96 17.74
N LEU A 814 -17.06 -20.89 17.57
CA LEU A 814 -17.99 -22.00 17.51
C LEU A 814 -18.21 -22.46 16.08
N LYS A 815 -18.39 -23.77 15.88
CA LYS A 815 -18.75 -24.36 14.60
C LYS A 815 -19.93 -25.31 14.77
N ARG A 816 -20.97 -25.12 13.96
CA ARG A 816 -22.15 -25.97 13.83
C ARG A 816 -22.29 -26.33 12.35
N GLY A 817 -21.90 -27.56 11.98
CA GLY A 817 -21.82 -27.98 10.58
C GLY A 817 -20.89 -27.09 9.73
N THR A 818 -21.49 -26.28 8.84
CA THR A 818 -20.78 -25.29 8.00
C THR A 818 -20.86 -23.85 8.52
N ASP A 819 -21.63 -23.59 9.58
CA ASP A 819 -21.82 -22.26 10.15
C ASP A 819 -20.89 -21.99 11.35
N SER A 820 -20.03 -20.98 11.21
CA SER A 820 -19.11 -20.54 12.27
C SER A 820 -19.52 -19.20 12.88
N ARG A 821 -19.28 -19.04 14.18
CA ARG A 821 -19.51 -17.82 14.97
C ARG A 821 -18.28 -17.54 15.84
N SER A 822 -17.73 -16.33 15.79
CA SER A 822 -16.59 -15.96 16.62
C SER A 822 -16.99 -15.83 18.09
N LEU A 823 -16.09 -16.20 18.99
CA LEU A 823 -16.17 -15.94 20.42
C LEU A 823 -15.40 -14.66 20.76
N ALA A 824 -15.71 -14.05 21.90
CA ALA A 824 -15.11 -12.78 22.32
C ALA A 824 -13.74 -12.98 22.97
N THR A 825 -13.58 -14.04 23.76
CA THR A 825 -12.34 -14.35 24.49
C THR A 825 -11.94 -15.80 24.30
N GLU A 826 -10.65 -16.09 24.47
CA GLU A 826 -10.12 -17.46 24.32
C GLU A 826 -10.68 -18.40 25.41
N GLU A 827 -10.94 -17.88 26.61
CA GLU A 827 -11.52 -18.60 27.74
C GLU A 827 -12.92 -19.16 27.44
N GLN A 828 -13.73 -18.44 26.65
CA GLN A 828 -15.07 -18.88 26.27
C GLN A 828 -15.07 -20.22 25.53
N MET A 829 -13.96 -20.64 24.90
CA MET A 829 -13.91 -21.96 24.25
C MET A 829 -14.10 -23.11 25.25
N PHE A 830 -13.62 -22.90 26.48
CA PHE A 830 -13.65 -23.90 27.55
C PHE A 830 -14.91 -23.80 28.40
N THR A 831 -15.46 -22.59 28.56
CA THR A 831 -16.56 -22.34 29.51
C THR A 831 -17.94 -22.21 28.86
N ILE A 832 -18.04 -21.93 27.56
CA ILE A 832 -19.34 -21.66 26.93
C ILE A 832 -20.30 -22.85 27.02
N THR A 833 -21.54 -22.57 27.39
CA THR A 833 -22.60 -23.59 27.52
C THR A 833 -23.38 -23.77 26.21
N LEU A 834 -24.11 -24.87 26.09
CA LEU A 834 -24.98 -25.12 24.93
C LEU A 834 -26.01 -24.00 24.75
N ASP A 835 -26.61 -23.52 25.84
CA ASP A 835 -27.60 -22.44 25.80
C ASP A 835 -27.02 -21.12 25.30
N GLU A 836 -25.79 -20.78 25.72
CA GLU A 836 -25.08 -19.59 25.24
C GLU A 836 -24.67 -19.73 23.78
N ALA A 837 -24.19 -20.91 23.36
CA ALA A 837 -23.88 -21.18 21.97
C ALA A 837 -25.13 -21.04 21.08
N LEU A 838 -26.27 -21.57 21.51
CA LEU A 838 -27.55 -21.45 20.80
C LEU A 838 -28.03 -19.99 20.70
N LYS A 839 -27.84 -19.18 21.76
CA LYS A 839 -28.09 -17.72 21.72
C LYS A 839 -27.24 -17.02 20.66
N ILE A 840 -25.95 -17.34 20.57
CA ILE A 840 -25.04 -16.78 19.55
C ILE A 840 -25.48 -17.20 18.13
N TYR A 841 -25.97 -18.43 17.96
CA TYR A 841 -26.48 -18.91 16.68
C TYR A 841 -27.85 -18.32 16.30
N ALA A 842 -28.67 -17.90 17.27
CA ALA A 842 -29.93 -17.21 17.04
C ALA A 842 -29.73 -15.76 16.55
N GLU A 843 -28.57 -15.16 16.81
CA GLU A 843 -28.24 -13.84 16.28
C GLU A 843 -27.96 -13.86 14.76
N PRO A 844 -28.34 -12.79 14.02
CA PRO A 844 -28.01 -12.67 12.60
C PRO A 844 -26.50 -12.77 12.39
N LYS A 845 -26.06 -13.59 11.43
CA LYS A 845 -24.64 -13.78 11.09
C LYS A 845 -23.96 -12.45 10.77
N ARG A 846 -23.18 -11.92 11.72
CA ARG A 846 -22.36 -10.71 11.53
C ARG A 846 -21.09 -11.07 10.77
N ARG A 847 -20.80 -10.36 9.67
CA ARG A 847 -19.58 -10.57 8.88
C ARG A 847 -18.40 -9.83 9.52
N GLY A 848 -17.48 -10.58 10.12
CA GLY A 848 -16.18 -10.08 10.57
C GLY A 848 -16.20 -9.39 11.94
N ARG A 849 -15.00 -9.33 12.54
CA ARG A 849 -14.57 -8.76 13.83
C ARG A 849 -15.49 -7.69 14.44
N GLN A 850 -16.64 -8.09 14.95
CA GLN A 850 -17.45 -7.36 15.91
C GLN A 850 -17.64 -8.32 17.08
N GLY A 851 -16.74 -8.24 18.07
CA GLY A 851 -16.95 -8.90 19.35
C GLY A 851 -18.20 -8.38 20.04
N ALA A 852 -18.66 -9.08 21.07
CA ALA A 852 -19.63 -8.55 22.01
C ALA A 852 -19.18 -7.16 22.49
N ALA A 853 -20.14 -6.25 22.69
CA ALA A 853 -19.85 -4.86 23.05
C ALA A 853 -18.96 -4.81 24.30
N ALA A 854 -17.85 -4.07 24.22
CA ALA A 854 -17.00 -3.81 25.38
C ALA A 854 -17.82 -3.19 26.52
N PRO A 855 -17.51 -3.50 27.79
CA PRO A 855 -18.12 -2.85 28.93
C PRO A 855 -17.95 -1.31 28.84
N PRO A 856 -18.88 -0.53 29.40
CA PRO A 856 -18.81 0.93 29.32
C PRO A 856 -17.54 1.46 29.99
N LEU A 857 -16.94 2.47 29.38
CA LEU A 857 -15.79 3.20 29.92
C LEU A 857 -16.14 3.96 31.20
N ARG A 858 -17.40 4.40 31.33
CA ARG A 858 -17.92 5.08 32.52
C ARG A 858 -19.45 5.06 32.54
N GLU A 859 -20.04 4.87 33.71
CA GLU A 859 -21.48 5.05 33.93
C GLU A 859 -21.77 6.49 34.37
N LEU A 860 -22.88 7.05 33.88
CA LEU A 860 -23.35 8.41 34.14
C LEU A 860 -24.80 8.35 34.64
N GLY A 861 -25.35 9.50 35.05
CA GLY A 861 -26.74 9.61 35.46
C GLY A 861 -27.76 9.27 34.36
N THR A 862 -29.04 9.40 34.67
CA THR A 862 -30.12 9.18 33.70
C THR A 862 -30.32 10.39 32.79
N ASP A 863 -30.47 10.14 31.49
CA ASP A 863 -30.77 11.20 30.51
C ASP A 863 -32.17 11.80 30.78
N PRO A 864 -32.30 13.13 30.97
CA PRO A 864 -33.58 13.77 31.27
C PRO A 864 -34.66 13.60 30.20
N ALA A 865 -34.28 13.35 28.94
CA ALA A 865 -35.22 13.24 27.82
C ALA A 865 -35.74 11.81 27.60
N SER A 866 -34.89 10.79 27.77
CA SER A 866 -35.26 9.37 27.58
C SER A 866 -35.57 8.63 28.88
N GLY A 867 -35.16 9.18 30.04
CA GLY A 867 -35.27 8.53 31.36
C GLY A 867 -34.34 7.32 31.54
N LYS A 868 -33.41 7.09 30.61
CA LYS A 868 -32.53 5.90 30.58
C LYS A 868 -31.14 6.20 31.12
N PRO A 869 -30.46 5.22 31.72
CA PRO A 869 -29.09 5.39 32.21
C PRO A 869 -28.14 5.70 31.05
N MET A 870 -27.32 6.74 31.21
CA MET A 870 -26.31 7.10 30.23
C MET A 870 -24.99 6.41 30.56
N VAL A 871 -24.28 5.95 29.54
CA VAL A 871 -22.94 5.38 29.69
C VAL A 871 -22.02 5.88 28.57
N VAL A 872 -20.74 6.02 28.89
CA VAL A 872 -19.68 6.28 27.90
C VAL A 872 -19.12 4.94 27.43
N LYS A 873 -18.99 4.73 26.12
CA LYS A 873 -18.41 3.53 25.52
C LYS A 873 -17.31 3.88 24.53
N ASP A 874 -16.37 2.96 24.33
CA ASP A 874 -15.36 3.10 23.29
C ASP A 874 -15.91 2.65 21.94
N GLY A 875 -15.63 3.45 20.90
CA GLY A 875 -16.18 3.26 19.56
C GLY A 875 -15.11 3.39 18.49
N ARG A 876 -15.40 2.87 17.29
CA ARG A 876 -14.48 2.93 16.12
C ARG A 876 -13.98 4.36 15.78
N PHE A 877 -14.70 5.39 16.22
CA PHE A 877 -14.42 6.80 15.93
C PHE A 877 -14.05 7.59 17.20
N GLY A 878 -13.67 6.90 18.28
CA GLY A 878 -13.42 7.46 19.60
C GLY A 878 -14.58 7.24 20.58
N PRO A 879 -14.41 7.64 21.85
CA PRO A 879 -15.43 7.49 22.90
C PRO A 879 -16.74 8.20 22.56
N TYR A 880 -17.86 7.63 23.00
CA TYR A 880 -19.19 8.20 22.78
C TYR A 880 -20.12 7.94 23.98
N VAL A 881 -21.07 8.85 24.20
CA VAL A 881 -22.16 8.70 25.18
C VAL A 881 -23.33 7.96 24.53
N THR A 882 -23.98 7.07 25.28
CA THR A 882 -25.19 6.37 24.86
C THR A 882 -26.17 6.17 26.02
N ASP A 883 -27.47 6.35 25.75
CA ASP A 883 -28.60 5.96 26.62
C ASP A 883 -29.17 4.56 26.26
N GLY A 884 -28.47 3.84 25.38
CA GLY A 884 -28.92 2.57 24.80
C GLY A 884 -29.66 2.69 23.46
N GLU A 885 -30.17 3.88 23.09
CA GLU A 885 -30.90 4.10 21.84
C GLU A 885 -30.23 5.13 20.93
N THR A 886 -29.69 6.20 21.52
CA THR A 886 -29.02 7.31 20.87
C THR A 886 -27.53 7.26 21.22
N ASN A 887 -26.68 7.33 20.20
CA ASN A 887 -25.21 7.34 20.38
C ASN A 887 -24.63 8.67 19.91
N ALA A 888 -24.00 9.42 20.80
CA ALA A 888 -23.38 10.71 20.53
C ALA A 888 -21.88 10.67 20.85
N SER A 889 -21.04 10.85 19.82
CA SER A 889 -19.58 10.91 20.00
C SER A 889 -19.16 12.09 20.87
N LEU A 890 -18.14 11.90 21.72
CA LEU A 890 -17.49 12.99 22.44
C LEU A 890 -16.84 13.95 21.43
N ARG A 891 -16.88 15.26 21.71
CA ARG A 891 -16.30 16.31 20.87
C ARG A 891 -14.86 16.62 21.33
N LYS A 892 -14.11 17.34 20.50
CA LYS A 892 -12.75 17.79 20.83
C LYS A 892 -12.81 18.71 22.06
N GLY A 893 -12.37 18.20 23.22
CA GLY A 893 -12.43 18.88 24.52
C GLY A 893 -13.24 18.14 25.60
N ASP A 894 -14.08 17.16 25.21
CA ASP A 894 -14.75 16.29 26.18
C ASP A 894 -13.82 15.12 26.54
N ASP A 895 -13.52 14.94 27.84
CA ASP A 895 -12.70 13.84 28.35
C ASP A 895 -13.55 12.80 29.11
N VAL A 896 -13.23 11.52 28.94
CA VAL A 896 -14.02 10.41 29.51
C VAL A 896 -14.05 10.44 31.05
N ALA A 897 -12.95 10.85 31.69
CA ALA A 897 -12.84 10.87 33.14
C ALA A 897 -13.55 12.09 33.78
N THR A 898 -13.79 13.16 33.02
CA THR A 898 -14.30 14.44 33.56
C THR A 898 -15.65 14.89 33.00
N ILE A 899 -16.20 14.22 31.99
CA ILE A 899 -17.53 14.54 31.45
C ILE A 899 -18.62 14.49 32.54
N THR A 900 -19.52 15.48 32.55
CA THR A 900 -20.66 15.56 33.48
C THR A 900 -21.95 15.01 32.86
N ASP A 901 -22.94 14.69 33.70
CA ASP A 901 -24.23 14.16 33.27
C ASP A 901 -24.99 15.14 32.36
N GLU A 902 -24.92 16.44 32.65
CA GLU A 902 -25.57 17.49 31.84
C GLU A 902 -24.96 17.57 30.44
N ARG A 903 -23.62 17.49 30.36
CA ARG A 903 -22.90 17.51 29.09
C ARG A 903 -23.19 16.26 28.25
N ALA A 904 -23.29 15.11 28.90
CA ALA A 904 -23.65 13.85 28.26
C ALA A 904 -25.09 13.88 27.71
N ALA A 905 -26.05 14.40 28.47
CA ALA A 905 -27.43 14.58 28.03
C ALA A 905 -27.55 15.58 26.86
N GLU A 906 -26.79 16.67 26.88
CA GLU A 906 -26.72 17.65 25.78
C GLU A 906 -26.25 17.00 24.48
N LEU A 907 -25.20 16.18 24.53
CA LEU A 907 -24.67 15.47 23.36
C LEU A 907 -25.71 14.50 22.76
N LEU A 908 -26.46 13.80 23.61
CA LEU A 908 -27.54 12.91 23.18
C LEU A 908 -28.72 13.69 22.59
N ALA A 909 -29.13 14.80 23.19
CA ALA A 909 -30.20 15.66 22.68
C ALA A 909 -29.85 16.22 21.29
N ASP A 910 -28.62 16.73 21.11
CA ASP A 910 -28.10 17.19 19.84
C ASP A 910 -28.11 16.09 18.77
N ARG A 911 -27.85 14.85 19.18
CA ARG A 911 -27.88 13.69 18.27
C ARG A 911 -29.31 13.33 17.86
N ARG A 912 -30.27 13.37 18.79
CA ARG A 912 -31.70 13.12 18.49
C ARG A 912 -32.26 14.18 17.55
N ALA A 913 -31.89 15.45 17.75
CA ALA A 913 -32.31 16.56 16.90
C ALA A 913 -31.85 16.41 15.43
N ARG A 914 -30.78 15.66 15.17
CA ARG A 914 -30.23 15.46 13.82
C ARG A 914 -30.92 14.35 13.01
N GLY A 915 -31.71 13.47 13.63
CA GLY A 915 -32.51 12.42 12.96
C GLY A 915 -31.72 11.26 12.29
N PRO A 916 -32.36 10.11 11.97
CA PRO A 916 -31.71 8.95 11.36
C PRO A 916 -31.55 9.09 9.83
N VAL A 917 -30.38 8.68 9.31
CA VAL A 917 -30.11 8.63 7.86
C VAL A 917 -30.77 7.39 7.25
N LYS A 918 -31.77 7.58 6.37
CA LYS A 918 -32.47 6.47 5.67
C LYS A 918 -31.54 5.76 4.68
N ARG A 919 -31.26 4.47 4.90
CA ARG A 919 -30.66 3.55 3.91
C ARG A 919 -31.77 2.89 3.07
N ALA A 920 -31.60 2.87 1.75
CA ALA A 920 -32.49 2.17 0.82
C ALA A 920 -32.37 0.64 0.95
N ALA A 921 -33.52 -0.05 0.94
CA ALA A 921 -33.63 -1.51 1.11
C ALA A 921 -33.22 -2.29 -0.15
N LYS A 922 -32.48 -3.38 0.03
CA LYS A 922 -32.01 -4.29 -1.04
C LYS A 922 -33.04 -5.40 -1.29
N LYS A 923 -33.59 -5.49 -2.50
CA LYS A 923 -34.47 -6.60 -2.95
C LYS A 923 -33.70 -7.93 -2.99
N SER A 924 -34.31 -8.98 -2.44
CA SER A 924 -33.84 -10.38 -2.47
C SER A 924 -34.10 -11.03 -3.83
N THR A 925 -33.10 -11.69 -4.42
CA THR A 925 -33.25 -12.53 -5.61
C THR A 925 -33.70 -13.95 -5.21
N ARG A 926 -34.74 -14.44 -5.89
CA ARG A 926 -35.39 -15.74 -5.71
C ARG A 926 -34.50 -16.85 -6.29
N LYS A 927 -34.24 -17.93 -5.53
CA LYS A 927 -33.51 -19.13 -5.98
C LYS A 927 -34.37 -19.95 -6.96
N ALA A 928 -33.79 -20.38 -8.08
CA ALA A 928 -34.39 -21.34 -9.02
C ALA A 928 -34.10 -22.80 -8.58
N PRO A 929 -34.97 -23.78 -8.90
CA PRO A 929 -34.85 -25.16 -8.42
C PRO A 929 -33.84 -26.00 -9.23
N ALA A 930 -33.22 -26.98 -8.55
CA ALA A 930 -32.21 -27.87 -9.10
C ALA A 930 -32.79 -28.91 -10.08
N LYS A 931 -32.12 -29.12 -11.23
CA LYS A 931 -32.46 -30.19 -12.19
C LYS A 931 -31.80 -31.52 -11.81
N LYS A 932 -32.60 -32.59 -11.82
CA LYS A 932 -32.18 -34.00 -11.64
C LYS A 932 -31.30 -34.49 -12.79
N ALA A 933 -30.32 -35.32 -12.44
CA ALA A 933 -29.47 -36.06 -13.37
C ALA A 933 -30.24 -37.22 -14.04
N VAL A 934 -30.03 -37.41 -15.34
CA VAL A 934 -30.50 -38.57 -16.11
C VAL A 934 -29.31 -39.52 -16.30
N LYS A 935 -29.48 -40.78 -15.86
CA LYS A 935 -28.58 -41.91 -16.16
C LYS A 935 -28.61 -42.21 -17.66
N ARG A 936 -27.45 -42.45 -18.26
CA ARG A 936 -27.33 -43.14 -19.56
C ARG A 936 -26.76 -44.53 -19.35
N SER A 937 -27.54 -45.51 -19.79
CA SER A 937 -27.11 -46.79 -20.34
C SER A 937 -26.22 -46.59 -21.56
#